data_AF-A0A7R8CYH7-F1
#
_entry.id   AF-A0A7R8CYH7-F1
#
_cell.length_a   1.000
_cell.length_b   1.000
_cell.length_c   1.000
_cell.angle_alpha   90.00
_cell.angle_beta   90.00
_cell.angle_gamma   90.00
#
_symmetry.space_group_name_H-M   'P 1'
#
loop_
_entity.id
_entity.type
_entity.pdbx_description
1 polymer ?
#
loop_
_entity_poly.entity_id
_entity_poly.type
_entity_poly.pdbx_seq_one_letter_code
_entity_poly.pdbx_strand_id
1 'polypeptide(L)'
;MLFAHWITIGRKVIPAPKSDSPAVKQGVNEEMRHNKGSQFVKYVDVAGGGVDLEYLNSHVINYTPKTVHQGITLVSTPVLAPILALRSDFVVNVSTLAKKVALDLEISLILIESVFHDLDNVAPYEIEISGTPINRRMYPDVTMLLCNNLKSLQVYLESFEIAAAKVSLSINSNKLGLLSIIEGNKKGLIIYEYRNGTLNFVLSHTKHIKLKKHWKGILEEEFLQSQKFKKGDKKYVLSMFPYPSGRLHMGHVRVYTISDAIARYYTLKNGVPSFQPMGFDAFGLPAENAAIERQESPSKWTLKNIEMMRSQLNLLGLTFNWSDPPLSTCDPENYYKWTQWIFLKMFKEGMAYKKTSCVNWDPIDCTVLADEQTTRYSQDLYDGLNSKELVDWEDIKEIQRNWIGKCDGINISFAIENEDDVITVWTPDPPSYIHSGIAFIALSQHHPLAARGLKVLMNPISNEQIPLIVIHNDILFHNGTDAFMGIPELSEEHARICRENGLSLKSPIFKDSKIINSGEQLNGLSIQEGNQKLKDWLISRQRYWGTPIPIIYCKKCGTLPVPEEDLPVSLPDVENLNLGIAKEGISPLSKIENWYKTTCPKCYSSDATRETDTMDTFVDSSWYFLRHIDPKNDSELIDKKLSKENMPVDVFLFDIGVSPVQEPFKQLIVQGLVKSKSYKVKSSGKYLLPQEVEDPLSTEPVKKGTLEPLEVKWEKMSKSKHNGVEPTEIIEKYGCDMTRFLILADVSPKSDRNWSEDSFVRIKSLTSRLWSLVYQTLRVQEVESTKEPISEHEYKKQLADLVDARNYYFRHINFSFGTNRNLAMVISRIHGLLNILWNVDFEIKKNSGEFQRTLGTAIILLSPIAPHFCSELWFGLSSNYVKKNTDAFNWNAPLFQQKWPSIDLDYSMKIKILKNNKPFINVMVPYSRFQSIRTKEEALEICYYEAVLNFTVKLSNEEIAYLREKKAEKKKKKHALSK
;
A
#
# COMPACT_ATOMS: atom_id res chain seq x y z
N MET A 1 -10.34 -9.60 11.12
CA MET A 1 -10.11 -8.25 10.51
C MET A 1 -11.37 -7.62 9.89
N LEU A 2 -12.58 -7.76 10.46
CA LEU A 2 -13.87 -7.49 9.75
C LEU A 2 -13.87 -8.12 8.34
N PHE A 3 -13.88 -9.46 8.37
CA PHE A 3 -13.77 -10.35 7.22
C PHE A 3 -12.58 -10.11 6.28
N ALA A 4 -11.41 -9.79 6.84
CA ALA A 4 -10.19 -9.43 6.08
C ALA A 4 -10.37 -8.26 5.08
N HIS A 5 -11.45 -7.49 5.22
CA HIS A 5 -11.93 -6.53 4.21
C HIS A 5 -12.45 -7.19 2.91
N TRP A 6 -13.08 -8.36 2.98
CA TRP A 6 -14.19 -8.79 2.12
C TRP A 6 -15.37 -7.85 2.48
N ILE A 7 -15.76 -6.85 1.70
CA ILE A 7 -15.58 -6.58 0.27
C ILE A 7 -14.50 -5.50 0.01
N THR A 8 -13.35 -5.88 -0.57
CA THR A 8 -12.41 -4.90 -1.18
C THR A 8 -12.82 -4.64 -2.63
N ILE A 9 -13.57 -5.59 -3.24
CA ILE A 9 -14.21 -5.45 -4.55
C ILE A 9 -15.54 -6.20 -4.58
N GLY A 10 -15.56 -7.49 -4.19
CA GLY A 10 -16.76 -8.35 -4.12
C GLY A 10 -17.50 -8.47 -5.44
N ARG A 11 -18.33 -7.47 -5.75
CA ARG A 11 -19.04 -7.33 -7.03
C ARG A 11 -18.82 -5.94 -7.63
N LYS A 12 -17.95 -5.85 -8.65
CA LYS A 12 -18.10 -4.82 -9.71
C LYS A 12 -19.09 -5.26 -10.82
N VAL A 13 -19.78 -6.37 -10.58
CA VAL A 13 -20.89 -6.91 -11.36
C VAL A 13 -21.95 -7.36 -10.37
N ILE A 14 -22.94 -6.51 -10.12
CA ILE A 14 -24.31 -7.00 -9.96
C ILE A 14 -24.72 -7.43 -11.36
N PRO A 15 -25.09 -8.70 -11.62
CA PRO A 15 -25.79 -9.03 -12.85
C PRO A 15 -27.09 -8.21 -12.85
N ALA A 16 -27.31 -7.39 -13.89
CA ALA A 16 -28.58 -6.70 -14.00
C ALA A 16 -29.72 -7.73 -13.91
N PRO A 17 -30.81 -7.45 -13.17
CA PRO A 17 -31.91 -8.40 -13.05
C PRO A 17 -32.39 -8.78 -14.45
N LYS A 18 -32.52 -10.09 -14.71
CA LYS A 18 -33.06 -10.56 -15.98
C LYS A 18 -34.47 -9.99 -16.12
N SER A 19 -34.64 -9.05 -17.04
CA SER A 19 -35.96 -8.55 -17.42
C SER A 19 -36.62 -9.60 -18.31
N ASP A 20 -37.24 -10.60 -17.69
CA ASP A 20 -38.09 -11.56 -18.40
C ASP A 20 -39.37 -10.85 -18.88
N SER A 21 -39.31 -10.26 -20.08
CA SER A 21 -40.48 -9.87 -20.85
C SER A 21 -40.25 -10.13 -22.35
N PRO A 22 -41.30 -10.53 -23.10
CA PRO A 22 -41.13 -11.20 -24.39
C PRO A 22 -40.91 -10.24 -25.57
N ALA A 23 -40.41 -10.80 -26.66
CA ALA A 23 -40.10 -10.06 -27.89
C ALA A 23 -41.34 -9.44 -28.56
N VAL A 24 -41.20 -8.20 -29.03
CA VAL A 24 -42.08 -7.57 -30.02
C VAL A 24 -41.25 -7.20 -31.25
N LYS A 25 -41.63 -7.72 -32.42
CA LYS A 25 -41.06 -7.33 -33.72
C LYS A 25 -41.93 -6.26 -34.36
N GLN A 26 -41.40 -5.05 -34.53
CA GLN A 26 -41.77 -4.00 -35.51
C GLN A 26 -40.93 -2.74 -35.16
N GLY A 27 -40.56 -1.86 -36.09
CA GLY A 27 -40.78 -1.86 -37.54
C GLY A 27 -39.83 -0.86 -38.24
N VAL A 28 -39.90 -0.81 -39.58
CA VAL A 28 -39.08 0.07 -40.43
C VAL A 28 -39.44 1.55 -40.23
N ASN A 29 -38.44 2.44 -40.23
CA ASN A 29 -38.50 3.66 -41.03
C ASN A 29 -37.12 4.32 -41.23
N GLU A 30 -36.93 4.86 -42.43
CA GLU A 30 -35.80 5.70 -42.83
C GLU A 30 -36.12 7.18 -42.56
N GLU A 31 -35.12 8.04 -42.39
CA GLU A 31 -35.03 9.26 -43.22
C GLU A 31 -33.63 9.90 -43.18
N MET A 32 -33.40 10.85 -44.10
CA MET A 32 -32.08 11.38 -44.45
C MET A 32 -31.74 12.71 -43.75
N ARG A 33 -30.44 13.05 -43.69
CA ARG A 33 -29.86 14.22 -44.42
C ARG A 33 -28.34 14.40 -44.24
N HIS A 34 -27.62 14.44 -45.37
CA HIS A 34 -26.68 15.48 -45.84
C HIS A 34 -25.81 16.30 -44.84
N ASN A 35 -24.56 16.71 -45.16
CA ASN A 35 -23.87 16.76 -46.47
C ASN A 35 -22.34 17.01 -46.38
N LYS A 36 -21.59 16.53 -47.40
CA LYS A 36 -20.27 17.02 -47.92
C LYS A 36 -19.06 17.01 -46.95
N GLY A 37 -17.81 16.82 -47.37
CA GLY A 37 -17.15 16.50 -48.66
C GLY A 37 -15.62 16.58 -48.44
N SER A 38 -14.71 15.89 -49.13
CA SER A 38 -14.50 15.75 -50.59
C SER A 38 -13.59 14.55 -50.95
N GLN A 39 -13.21 14.36 -52.23
CA GLN A 39 -12.48 13.19 -52.76
C GLN A 39 -11.44 13.58 -53.86
N PHE A 40 -10.79 12.55 -54.46
CA PHE A 40 -9.72 12.53 -55.51
C PHE A 40 -8.26 12.63 -54.98
N VAL A 41 -7.27 11.74 -55.25
CA VAL A 41 -6.98 10.71 -56.30
C VAL A 41 -6.49 11.33 -57.64
N LYS A 42 -5.27 11.11 -58.17
CA LYS A 42 -4.63 9.84 -58.62
C LYS A 42 -3.08 9.95 -58.81
N TYR A 43 -2.42 8.87 -59.26
CA TYR A 43 -0.96 8.63 -59.44
C TYR A 43 -0.24 9.53 -60.52
N VAL A 44 1.09 9.51 -60.80
CA VAL A 44 2.09 8.38 -60.79
C VAL A 44 3.59 8.79 -60.67
N ASP A 45 4.51 7.92 -61.14
CA ASP A 45 5.95 7.66 -60.91
C ASP A 45 6.98 8.35 -61.89
N VAL A 46 8.30 8.12 -61.67
CA VAL A 46 9.45 7.92 -62.62
C VAL A 46 10.80 8.62 -62.26
N ALA A 47 11.74 7.81 -61.75
CA ALA A 47 13.23 7.72 -61.86
C ALA A 47 14.22 8.89 -62.18
N GLY A 48 15.43 8.81 -61.58
CA GLY A 48 16.72 8.91 -62.34
C GLY A 48 17.91 9.75 -61.80
N GLY A 49 19.05 9.11 -61.47
CA GLY A 49 20.42 9.70 -61.38
C GLY A 49 20.75 10.62 -60.19
N GLY A 50 22.01 10.89 -59.79
CA GLY A 50 23.32 10.36 -60.24
C GLY A 50 24.39 11.45 -60.47
N VAL A 51 25.44 11.55 -59.64
CA VAL A 51 26.57 12.51 -59.77
C VAL A 51 27.89 11.89 -59.27
N ASP A 52 29.02 12.21 -59.91
CA ASP A 52 30.38 11.70 -59.64
C ASP A 52 31.39 12.85 -59.34
N LEU A 53 32.64 12.51 -59.00
CA LEU A 53 33.71 13.40 -58.52
C LEU A 53 34.65 13.93 -59.62
N GLU A 54 34.82 15.24 -59.69
CA GLU A 54 36.00 15.90 -60.28
C GLU A 54 36.31 17.25 -59.58
N TYR A 55 37.51 17.85 -59.62
CA TYR A 55 38.89 17.33 -59.75
C TYR A 55 39.91 18.50 -59.63
N LEU A 56 40.70 18.56 -58.54
CA LEU A 56 41.85 19.48 -58.34
C LEU A 56 41.52 21.01 -58.41
N ASN A 57 42.40 22.01 -58.23
CA ASN A 57 43.79 22.17 -57.71
C ASN A 57 43.90 23.60 -57.11
N SER A 58 44.97 24.20 -56.56
CA SER A 58 46.41 23.90 -56.31
C SER A 58 46.90 24.92 -55.26
N HIS A 59 47.64 24.60 -54.18
CA HIS A 59 49.04 24.10 -54.07
C HIS A 59 50.16 25.16 -54.21
N VAL A 60 50.61 25.69 -53.04
CA VAL A 60 51.83 26.48 -52.74
C VAL A 60 52.15 26.22 -51.23
N ILE A 61 53.30 25.78 -50.66
CA ILE A 61 54.76 25.74 -50.98
C ILE A 61 55.50 27.04 -50.55
N ASN A 62 56.43 27.16 -49.59
CA ASN A 62 57.19 26.32 -48.62
C ASN A 62 57.77 27.30 -47.52
N TYR A 63 58.56 27.07 -46.45
CA TYR A 63 59.31 25.99 -45.73
C TYR A 63 59.85 26.61 -44.38
N THR A 64 60.34 25.97 -43.30
CA THR A 64 60.33 24.54 -42.86
C THR A 64 60.24 24.33 -41.31
N PRO A 65 61.25 24.61 -40.43
CA PRO A 65 61.49 23.65 -39.33
C PRO A 65 61.60 24.19 -37.88
N LYS A 66 60.90 23.51 -36.91
CA LYS A 66 61.45 23.16 -35.57
C LYS A 66 60.52 22.30 -34.65
N THR A 67 61.13 21.28 -34.02
CA THR A 67 60.85 20.64 -32.70
C THR A 67 59.58 19.80 -32.39
N VAL A 68 59.85 18.58 -31.89
CA VAL A 68 59.13 17.72 -30.90
C VAL A 68 57.71 17.21 -31.22
N HIS A 69 57.61 15.91 -31.55
CA HIS A 69 57.19 14.86 -30.61
C HIS A 69 57.58 13.46 -31.14
N GLN A 70 57.94 12.52 -30.26
CA GLN A 70 58.28 11.12 -30.58
C GLN A 70 57.26 10.13 -29.99
N GLY A 71 57.25 8.90 -30.51
CA GLY A 71 56.21 7.91 -30.26
C GLY A 71 56.19 7.31 -28.84
N ILE A 72 55.03 6.76 -28.47
CA ILE A 72 54.79 6.13 -27.18
C ILE A 72 55.52 4.78 -27.13
N THR A 73 56.58 4.72 -26.33
CA THR A 73 57.13 3.45 -25.84
C THR A 73 56.51 3.19 -24.47
N LEU A 74 55.68 2.15 -24.33
CA LEU A 74 55.08 1.77 -23.05
C LEU A 74 56.15 1.13 -22.15
N VAL A 75 56.66 1.92 -21.19
CA VAL A 75 57.75 1.50 -20.30
C VAL A 75 57.25 0.52 -19.24
N SER A 76 57.68 -0.74 -19.34
CA SER A 76 57.50 -1.74 -18.30
C SER A 76 58.56 -1.58 -17.19
N THR A 77 58.20 -0.94 -16.07
CA THR A 77 58.96 -1.04 -14.80
C THR A 77 58.04 -0.95 -13.58
N PRO A 78 58.28 -1.75 -12.51
CA PRO A 78 57.36 -1.85 -11.39
C PRO A 78 57.55 -0.73 -10.34
N VAL A 79 56.48 0.00 -10.03
CA VAL A 79 56.44 1.03 -8.96
C VAL A 79 56.48 0.40 -7.54
N LEU A 80 56.43 -0.94 -7.43
CA LEU A 80 56.48 -1.67 -6.16
C LEU A 80 57.86 -1.65 -5.46
N ALA A 81 58.96 -1.41 -6.17
CA ALA A 81 60.30 -1.50 -5.58
C ALA A 81 60.66 -0.37 -4.59
N PRO A 82 60.37 0.93 -4.84
CA PRO A 82 60.75 2.00 -3.90
C PRO A 82 59.93 2.00 -2.61
N ILE A 83 58.66 1.55 -2.66
CA ILE A 83 57.71 1.65 -1.54
C ILE A 83 58.12 0.74 -0.37
N LEU A 84 58.74 -0.41 -0.66
CA LEU A 84 59.26 -1.34 0.36
C LEU A 84 60.69 -1.00 0.84
N ALA A 85 61.30 0.06 0.33
CA ALA A 85 62.72 0.39 0.55
C ALA A 85 62.98 1.70 1.32
N LEU A 86 61.94 2.44 1.72
CA LEU A 86 62.10 3.68 2.48
C LEU A 86 62.43 3.40 3.96
N ARG A 87 63.67 3.69 4.33
CA ARG A 87 64.10 3.86 5.74
C ARG A 87 63.46 5.12 6.35
N SER A 88 63.61 5.24 7.67
CA SER A 88 62.93 6.15 8.62
C SER A 88 62.80 7.64 8.27
N ASP A 89 63.56 8.17 7.31
CA ASP A 89 63.96 9.59 7.32
C ASP A 89 63.43 10.42 6.13
N PHE A 90 62.35 9.98 5.46
CA PHE A 90 61.68 10.74 4.39
C PHE A 90 60.20 11.02 4.69
N VAL A 91 59.89 12.28 4.99
CA VAL A 91 58.51 12.78 5.13
C VAL A 91 57.87 12.96 3.75
N VAL A 92 57.34 11.87 3.18
CA VAL A 92 56.55 11.92 1.95
C VAL A 92 55.18 12.54 2.25
N ASN A 93 54.85 13.66 1.59
CA ASN A 93 53.55 14.31 1.77
C ASN A 93 52.43 13.42 1.21
N VAL A 94 51.66 12.80 2.11
CA VAL A 94 50.58 11.84 1.82
C VAL A 94 49.55 12.41 0.84
N SER A 95 49.28 13.72 0.87
CA SER A 95 48.35 14.36 -0.07
C SER A 95 48.82 14.33 -1.52
N THR A 96 50.14 14.32 -1.76
CA THR A 96 50.72 14.22 -3.11
C THR A 96 50.63 12.79 -3.63
N LEU A 97 50.85 11.79 -2.76
CA LEU A 97 50.71 10.38 -3.12
C LEU A 97 49.26 10.02 -3.44
N ALA A 98 48.31 10.45 -2.60
CA ALA A 98 46.87 10.25 -2.82
C ALA A 98 46.38 10.89 -4.13
N LYS A 99 46.84 12.11 -4.45
CA LYS A 99 46.51 12.77 -5.73
C LYS A 99 47.04 12.01 -6.95
N LYS A 100 48.20 11.37 -6.84
CA LYS A 100 48.78 10.59 -7.95
C LYS A 100 48.02 9.29 -8.19
N VAL A 101 47.72 8.55 -7.11
CA VAL A 101 46.87 7.34 -7.15
C VAL A 101 45.48 7.64 -7.72
N ALA A 102 44.88 8.79 -7.37
CA ALA A 102 43.59 9.20 -7.91
C ALA A 102 43.65 9.48 -9.43
N LEU A 103 44.72 10.12 -9.91
CA LEU A 103 44.92 10.41 -11.33
C LEU A 103 45.15 9.13 -12.16
N ASP A 104 45.95 8.19 -11.64
CA ASP A 104 46.22 6.92 -12.31
C ASP A 104 44.93 6.04 -12.39
N LEU A 105 44.05 6.13 -11.38
CA LEU A 105 42.70 5.55 -11.40
C LEU A 105 41.77 6.24 -12.41
N GLU A 106 41.78 7.57 -12.48
CA GLU A 106 40.97 8.36 -13.41
C GLU A 106 41.33 8.04 -14.89
N ILE A 107 42.63 7.96 -15.21
CA ILE A 107 43.14 7.54 -16.52
C ILE A 107 42.72 6.08 -16.85
N SER A 108 42.80 5.19 -15.87
CA SER A 108 42.40 3.78 -16.04
C SER A 108 40.89 3.64 -16.32
N LEU A 109 40.06 4.43 -15.65
CA LEU A 109 38.61 4.46 -15.88
C LEU A 109 38.26 5.05 -17.25
N ILE A 110 38.93 6.12 -17.69
CA ILE A 110 38.74 6.72 -19.02
C ILE A 110 39.06 5.71 -20.13
N LEU A 111 40.15 4.94 -20.00
CA LEU A 111 40.51 3.87 -20.95
C LEU A 111 39.48 2.74 -20.99
N ILE A 112 38.88 2.40 -19.85
CA ILE A 112 37.79 1.41 -19.77
C ILE A 112 36.52 1.97 -20.44
N GLU A 113 36.11 3.20 -20.12
CA GLU A 113 34.92 3.82 -20.71
C GLU A 113 35.06 4.02 -22.23
N SER A 114 36.24 4.36 -22.76
CA SER A 114 36.44 4.42 -24.22
C SER A 114 36.33 3.04 -24.89
N VAL A 115 36.89 2.00 -24.28
CA VAL A 115 36.81 0.62 -24.83
C VAL A 115 35.38 0.09 -24.82
N PHE A 116 34.53 0.47 -23.85
CA PHE A 116 33.11 0.10 -23.88
C PHE A 116 32.28 0.98 -24.83
N HIS A 117 32.58 2.27 -24.95
CA HIS A 117 31.85 3.18 -25.84
C HIS A 117 31.94 2.78 -27.33
N ASP A 118 33.09 2.24 -27.74
CA ASP A 118 33.34 1.72 -29.09
C ASP A 118 32.80 0.29 -29.33
N LEU A 119 32.24 -0.36 -28.29
CA LEU A 119 31.59 -1.68 -28.39
C LEU A 119 30.06 -1.57 -28.49
N ASP A 120 29.45 -0.60 -27.79
CA ASP A 120 27.99 -0.38 -27.81
C ASP A 120 27.50 0.40 -29.05
N ASN A 121 28.41 1.04 -29.82
CA ASN A 121 28.07 1.78 -31.03
C ASN A 121 28.77 1.21 -32.27
N VAL A 122 27.97 0.72 -33.24
CA VAL A 122 28.16 0.73 -34.72
C VAL A 122 27.51 -0.50 -35.36
N ALA A 123 26.39 -0.26 -36.08
CA ALA A 123 25.93 -1.14 -37.16
C ALA A 123 26.86 -0.96 -38.38
N PRO A 124 27.08 -1.99 -39.23
CA PRO A 124 28.34 -2.16 -39.93
C PRO A 124 28.73 -1.03 -40.89
N TYR A 125 29.93 -0.48 -40.67
CA TYR A 125 30.72 0.16 -41.71
C TYR A 125 31.79 -0.81 -42.19
N GLU A 126 31.93 -0.98 -43.50
CA GLU A 126 33.12 -1.58 -44.10
C GLU A 126 34.25 -0.55 -44.09
N ILE A 127 35.42 -0.94 -43.59
CA ILE A 127 36.63 -0.10 -43.59
C ILE A 127 37.67 -0.83 -44.45
N GLU A 128 37.76 -0.44 -45.72
CA GLU A 128 38.88 -0.85 -46.56
C GLU A 128 40.13 -0.04 -46.21
N ILE A 129 41.19 -0.74 -45.82
CA ILE A 129 42.57 -0.22 -45.85
C ILE A 129 43.39 -1.26 -46.61
N SER A 130 43.94 -0.87 -47.76
CA SER A 130 44.80 -1.72 -48.61
C SER A 130 44.21 -3.09 -49.01
N GLY A 131 42.93 -3.13 -49.39
CA GLY A 131 42.35 -4.19 -50.23
C GLY A 131 42.40 -5.62 -49.69
N THR A 132 42.33 -5.82 -48.37
CA THR A 132 42.29 -7.15 -47.74
C THR A 132 41.16 -7.23 -46.70
N PRO A 133 40.17 -8.13 -46.84
CA PRO A 133 39.05 -8.22 -45.88
C PRO A 133 39.47 -8.89 -44.57
N ILE A 134 39.24 -8.23 -43.44
CA ILE A 134 39.57 -8.74 -42.10
C ILE A 134 38.36 -9.45 -41.48
N ASN A 135 38.53 -10.72 -41.12
CA ASN A 135 37.48 -11.54 -40.50
C ASN A 135 37.50 -11.40 -38.96
N ARG A 136 36.33 -11.21 -38.32
CA ARG A 136 36.24 -10.93 -36.88
C ARG A 136 36.48 -12.18 -36.01
N ARG A 137 37.64 -12.24 -35.37
CA ARG A 137 37.85 -12.94 -34.09
C ARG A 137 38.60 -12.02 -33.11
N MET A 138 38.03 -11.80 -31.93
CA MET A 138 38.75 -11.15 -30.82
C MET A 138 39.78 -12.12 -30.23
N TYR A 139 40.94 -11.60 -29.83
CA TYR A 139 41.98 -12.38 -29.15
C TYR A 139 41.68 -12.50 -27.64
N PRO A 140 41.78 -13.69 -27.02
CA PRO A 140 41.50 -13.89 -25.60
C PRO A 140 42.37 -13.05 -24.64
N ASP A 141 43.56 -12.68 -25.08
CA ASP A 141 44.61 -12.07 -24.25
C ASP A 141 44.19 -10.69 -23.71
N VAL A 142 43.42 -9.92 -24.49
CA VAL A 142 42.91 -8.60 -24.07
C VAL A 142 41.88 -8.75 -22.93
N THR A 143 41.00 -9.75 -23.03
CA THR A 143 40.01 -10.06 -21.98
C THR A 143 40.70 -10.55 -20.71
N MET A 144 41.72 -11.42 -20.85
CA MET A 144 42.55 -11.86 -19.72
C MET A 144 43.26 -10.70 -19.02
N LEU A 145 43.80 -9.73 -19.77
CA LEU A 145 44.46 -8.55 -19.21
C LEU A 145 43.47 -7.69 -18.40
N LEU A 146 42.28 -7.44 -18.94
CA LEU A 146 41.20 -6.70 -18.28
C LEU A 146 40.75 -7.39 -16.99
N CYS A 147 40.51 -8.71 -17.00
CA CYS A 147 40.09 -9.46 -15.81
C CYS A 147 41.15 -9.44 -14.69
N ASN A 148 42.44 -9.50 -15.04
CA ASN A 148 43.52 -9.44 -14.05
C ASN A 148 43.69 -8.03 -13.45
N ASN A 149 43.54 -6.98 -14.27
CA ASN A 149 43.56 -5.59 -13.79
C ASN A 149 42.37 -5.30 -12.86
N LEU A 150 41.16 -5.79 -13.18
CA LEU A 150 39.97 -5.62 -12.33
C LEU A 150 40.12 -6.31 -10.96
N LYS A 151 40.65 -7.54 -10.91
CA LYS A 151 40.99 -8.20 -9.64
C LYS A 151 42.04 -7.44 -8.84
N SER A 152 43.05 -6.89 -9.50
CA SER A 152 44.09 -6.08 -8.86
C SER A 152 43.52 -4.78 -8.26
N LEU A 153 42.57 -4.15 -8.96
CA LEU A 153 41.87 -2.95 -8.49
C LEU A 153 41.02 -3.25 -7.24
N GLN A 154 40.30 -4.38 -7.22
CA GLN A 154 39.48 -4.79 -6.08
C GLN A 154 40.34 -5.04 -4.83
N VAL A 155 41.43 -5.80 -4.95
CA VAL A 155 42.36 -6.04 -3.83
C VAL A 155 42.99 -4.74 -3.33
N TYR A 156 43.24 -3.77 -4.21
CA TYR A 156 43.73 -2.45 -3.83
C TYR A 156 42.70 -1.63 -3.05
N LEU A 157 41.42 -1.65 -3.45
CA LEU A 157 40.32 -0.99 -2.74
C LEU A 157 40.10 -1.59 -1.34
N GLU A 158 40.02 -2.91 -1.24
CA GLU A 158 39.88 -3.62 0.04
C GLU A 158 41.08 -3.32 0.97
N SER A 159 42.30 -3.30 0.42
CA SER A 159 43.51 -2.90 1.16
C SER A 159 43.49 -1.43 1.60
N PHE A 160 42.91 -0.53 0.79
CA PHE A 160 42.81 0.89 1.10
C PHE A 160 41.77 1.19 2.19
N GLU A 161 40.64 0.49 2.21
CA GLU A 161 39.66 0.58 3.31
C GLU A 161 40.26 0.07 4.63
N ILE A 162 40.98 -1.06 4.60
CA ILE A 162 41.71 -1.59 5.75
C ILE A 162 42.81 -0.62 6.23
N ALA A 163 43.48 0.07 5.31
CA ALA A 163 44.48 1.10 5.65
C ALA A 163 43.83 2.34 6.28
N ALA A 164 42.73 2.85 5.71
CA ALA A 164 42.00 4.00 6.24
C ALA A 164 41.49 3.75 7.67
N ALA A 165 40.95 2.55 7.93
CA ALA A 165 40.52 2.12 9.26
C ALA A 165 41.67 2.10 10.28
N LYS A 166 42.89 1.69 9.88
CA LYS A 166 44.06 1.61 10.76
C LYS A 166 44.70 2.96 11.11
N VAL A 167 44.46 4.01 10.32
CA VAL A 167 45.08 5.34 10.52
C VAL A 167 44.14 6.31 11.27
N SER A 168 42.96 5.85 11.69
CA SER A 168 41.91 6.68 12.33
C SER A 168 41.49 7.89 11.47
N LEU A 169 41.68 7.81 10.15
CA LEU A 169 41.20 8.79 9.18
C LEU A 169 39.70 8.60 9.01
N SER A 170 38.93 9.24 9.89
CA SER A 170 37.47 9.34 9.78
C SER A 170 37.09 10.23 8.58
N ILE A 171 37.13 9.65 7.39
CA ILE A 171 36.50 10.23 6.20
C ILE A 171 35.02 10.41 6.55
N ASN A 172 34.61 11.67 6.72
CA ASN A 172 33.31 12.02 7.26
C ASN A 172 32.25 11.88 6.14
N SER A 173 31.89 10.63 5.84
CA SER A 173 30.98 10.19 4.78
C SER A 173 29.64 10.93 4.76
N ASN A 174 29.20 11.42 5.93
CA ASN A 174 27.91 12.05 6.17
C ASN A 174 27.84 13.51 5.66
N LYS A 175 28.73 13.89 4.73
CA LYS A 175 28.84 15.24 4.14
C LYS A 175 28.89 15.29 2.61
N LEU A 176 28.56 14.19 1.93
CA LEU A 176 28.84 14.01 0.49
C LEU A 176 27.67 14.25 -0.48
N GLY A 177 26.60 14.94 -0.08
CA GLY A 177 25.54 15.40 -0.99
C GLY A 177 25.98 16.57 -1.88
N LEU A 178 25.28 16.79 -3.00
CA LEU A 178 25.27 17.89 -4.01
C LEU A 178 26.59 18.59 -4.47
N LEU A 179 27.60 18.80 -3.62
CA LEU A 179 28.85 19.53 -3.88
C LEU A 179 30.08 18.62 -4.08
N SER A 180 30.05 17.38 -3.59
CA SER A 180 31.13 16.39 -3.78
C SER A 180 31.43 16.04 -5.24
N ILE A 181 30.49 16.35 -6.15
CA ILE A 181 30.59 16.16 -7.60
C ILE A 181 30.88 17.51 -8.33
N ILE A 182 30.99 18.62 -7.58
CA ILE A 182 31.27 19.97 -8.10
C ILE A 182 32.73 20.39 -7.86
N GLU A 183 33.37 19.87 -6.80
CA GLU A 183 34.76 20.20 -6.45
C GLU A 183 35.82 19.35 -7.20
N GLY A 184 35.38 18.43 -8.08
CA GLY A 184 36.23 17.65 -8.97
C GLY A 184 36.12 18.10 -10.43
N ASN A 185 37.21 18.68 -10.95
CA ASN A 185 37.46 19.06 -12.35
C ASN A 185 36.57 20.15 -13.01
N LYS A 186 37.25 21.09 -13.68
CA LYS A 186 36.63 22.10 -14.57
C LYS A 186 36.12 21.42 -15.84
N LYS A 187 34.84 21.65 -16.19
CA LYS A 187 34.09 21.06 -17.32
C LYS A 187 33.90 19.54 -17.20
N GLY A 188 32.65 19.07 -17.04
CA GLY A 188 32.36 17.65 -17.33
C GLY A 188 31.22 16.92 -16.62
N LEU A 189 30.11 17.55 -16.20
CA LEU A 189 28.94 16.76 -15.75
C LEU A 189 27.56 17.45 -15.85
N ILE A 190 27.45 18.53 -16.63
CA ILE A 190 26.21 19.32 -16.78
C ILE A 190 25.79 19.36 -18.24
N ILE A 191 24.59 18.85 -18.53
CA ILE A 191 23.89 19.08 -19.80
C ILE A 191 22.81 20.12 -19.51
N TYR A 192 22.84 21.21 -20.26
CA TYR A 192 21.83 22.27 -20.20
C TYR A 192 20.97 22.20 -21.46
N GLU A 193 19.64 22.19 -21.32
CA GLU A 193 18.75 22.33 -22.47
C GLU A 193 18.25 23.78 -22.55
N TYR A 194 18.81 24.55 -23.48
CA TYR A 194 18.42 25.94 -23.70
C TYR A 194 17.16 25.99 -24.58
N ARG A 195 16.00 26.29 -23.99
CA ARG A 195 14.74 26.48 -24.72
C ARG A 195 14.11 27.81 -24.32
N ASN A 196 13.71 28.61 -25.30
CA ASN A 196 13.03 29.90 -25.13
C ASN A 196 13.70 30.82 -24.09
N GLY A 197 15.01 31.06 -24.24
CA GLY A 197 15.79 31.91 -23.32
C GLY A 197 15.96 31.35 -21.91
N THR A 198 15.46 30.14 -21.63
CA THR A 198 15.42 29.54 -20.30
C THR A 198 16.36 28.34 -20.22
N LEU A 199 17.23 28.37 -19.21
CA LEU A 199 18.17 27.30 -18.88
C LEU A 199 17.43 26.15 -18.18
N ASN A 200 16.96 25.16 -18.93
CA ASN A 200 16.22 24.02 -18.37
C ASN A 200 17.19 22.89 -17.99
N PHE A 201 17.13 22.46 -16.73
CA PHE A 201 17.85 21.28 -16.25
C PHE A 201 16.98 20.02 -16.36
N VAL A 202 17.58 18.95 -16.88
CA VAL A 202 16.98 17.61 -16.90
C VAL A 202 17.89 16.67 -16.11
N LEU A 203 17.34 16.03 -15.07
CA LEU A 203 17.98 14.84 -14.51
C LEU A 203 18.01 13.75 -15.58
N SER A 204 19.20 13.33 -15.99
CA SER A 204 19.37 12.13 -16.80
C SER A 204 18.98 10.90 -15.98
N HIS A 205 18.55 9.85 -16.66
CA HIS A 205 18.19 8.58 -16.04
C HIS A 205 19.28 8.08 -15.06
N THR A 206 20.54 8.07 -15.52
CA THR A 206 21.74 7.69 -14.73
C THR A 206 21.94 8.51 -13.45
N LYS A 207 21.49 9.77 -13.39
CA LYS A 207 21.60 10.61 -12.18
C LYS A 207 20.57 10.24 -11.12
N HIS A 208 19.36 9.82 -11.51
CA HIS A 208 18.38 9.31 -10.55
C HIS A 208 18.86 8.02 -9.84
N ILE A 209 19.55 7.13 -10.56
CA ILE A 209 20.18 5.93 -9.95
C ILE A 209 21.28 6.33 -8.97
N LYS A 210 22.20 7.24 -9.35
CA LYS A 210 23.27 7.70 -8.46
C LYS A 210 22.73 8.37 -7.18
N LEU A 211 21.71 9.23 -7.30
CA LEU A 211 21.04 9.84 -6.14
C LEU A 211 20.41 8.80 -5.21
N LYS A 212 19.70 7.80 -5.76
CA LYS A 212 19.14 6.69 -4.97
C LYS A 212 20.24 5.92 -4.23
N LYS A 213 21.35 5.57 -4.88
CA LYS A 213 22.46 4.83 -4.24
C LYS A 213 23.10 5.61 -3.09
N HIS A 214 23.20 6.93 -3.20
CA HIS A 214 23.72 7.80 -2.13
C HIS A 214 22.71 7.94 -0.98
N TRP A 215 21.49 8.38 -1.27
CA TRP A 215 20.52 8.74 -0.23
C TRP A 215 19.81 7.57 0.44
N LYS A 216 19.78 6.37 -0.15
CA LYS A 216 19.05 5.23 0.43
C LYS A 216 19.50 4.93 1.87
N GLY A 217 20.79 4.65 2.07
CA GLY A 217 21.31 4.31 3.40
C GLY A 217 21.17 5.47 4.39
N ILE A 218 21.43 6.70 3.94
CA ILE A 218 21.32 7.90 4.78
C ILE A 218 19.87 8.12 5.25
N LEU A 219 18.87 7.94 4.37
CA LEU A 219 17.46 8.14 4.72
C LEU A 219 16.86 6.96 5.50
N GLU A 220 17.34 5.74 5.28
CA GLU A 220 17.05 4.60 6.14
C GLU A 220 17.63 4.85 7.55
N GLU A 221 18.88 5.31 7.66
CA GLU A 221 19.49 5.69 8.93
C GLU A 221 18.83 6.88 9.62
N GLU A 222 18.49 7.97 8.92
CA GLU A 222 17.77 9.11 9.52
C GLU A 222 16.41 8.69 10.10
N PHE A 223 15.69 7.83 9.37
CA PHE A 223 14.40 7.30 9.81
C PHE A 223 14.54 6.28 10.95
N LEU A 224 15.64 5.53 11.03
CA LEU A 224 15.96 4.62 12.14
C LEU A 224 16.45 5.37 13.39
N GLN A 225 17.37 6.33 13.23
CA GLN A 225 17.96 7.11 14.33
C GLN A 225 16.89 7.94 15.08
N SER A 226 15.91 8.47 14.35
CA SER A 226 14.78 9.20 14.94
C SER A 226 13.81 8.33 15.74
N GLN A 227 13.87 6.98 15.65
CA GLN A 227 13.00 6.09 16.44
C GLN A 227 13.31 6.13 17.95
N LYS A 228 14.48 6.67 18.32
CA LYS A 228 14.99 6.83 19.70
C LYS A 228 14.21 7.85 20.56
N PHE A 229 13.21 8.53 20.01
CA PHE A 229 12.37 9.48 20.76
C PHE A 229 11.21 8.83 21.52
N LYS A 230 10.67 9.56 22.51
CA LYS A 230 9.78 9.08 23.59
C LYS A 230 8.50 8.38 23.10
N LYS A 231 7.97 7.48 23.94
CA LYS A 231 6.62 6.90 23.79
C LYS A 231 5.55 7.97 24.07
N GLY A 232 4.42 7.91 23.36
CA GLY A 232 3.29 8.83 23.49
C GLY A 232 2.74 9.31 22.14
N ASP A 233 3.57 9.96 21.32
CA ASP A 233 3.13 10.68 20.11
C ASP A 233 3.32 9.91 18.78
N LYS A 234 3.73 8.64 18.84
CA LYS A 234 3.98 7.80 17.66
C LYS A 234 2.67 7.47 16.92
N LYS A 235 2.71 7.47 15.59
CA LYS A 235 1.57 7.06 14.75
C LYS A 235 1.80 5.70 14.14
N TYR A 236 0.97 4.72 14.47
CA TYR A 236 0.90 3.46 13.74
C TYR A 236 0.25 3.75 12.38
N VAL A 237 0.99 3.55 11.29
CA VAL A 237 0.52 3.68 9.91
C VAL A 237 0.70 2.33 9.22
N LEU A 238 -0.36 1.51 9.25
CA LEU A 238 -0.34 0.18 8.65
C LEU A 238 -0.83 0.20 7.19
N SER A 239 -0.28 -0.70 6.38
CA SER A 239 -0.81 -1.08 5.06
C SER A 239 -0.92 -2.60 5.00
N MET A 240 -1.99 -3.12 4.39
CA MET A 240 -2.17 -4.57 4.19
C MET A 240 -0.93 -5.21 3.56
N PHE A 241 -0.36 -6.20 4.24
CA PHE A 241 0.77 -6.97 3.73
C PHE A 241 0.41 -7.76 2.46
N PRO A 242 1.38 -8.05 1.57
CA PRO A 242 1.11 -8.75 0.32
C PRO A 242 1.25 -10.28 0.44
N TYR A 243 0.46 -11.00 -0.36
CA TYR A 243 0.66 -12.43 -0.60
C TYR A 243 1.93 -12.67 -1.45
N PRO A 244 2.92 -13.48 -1.00
CA PRO A 244 4.17 -13.75 -1.71
C PRO A 244 4.01 -14.80 -2.83
N SER A 245 3.04 -14.56 -3.71
CA SER A 245 2.71 -15.39 -4.87
C SER A 245 3.59 -15.09 -6.10
N GLY A 246 4.69 -14.35 -5.94
CA GLY A 246 5.53 -13.80 -7.02
C GLY A 246 5.54 -12.26 -7.05
N ARG A 247 6.10 -11.67 -8.10
CA ARG A 247 6.45 -10.24 -8.19
C ARG A 247 5.32 -9.23 -7.92
N LEU A 248 5.73 -8.05 -7.44
CA LEU A 248 4.88 -6.86 -7.30
C LEU A 248 4.45 -6.30 -8.67
N HIS A 249 3.45 -5.41 -8.63
CA HIS A 249 2.98 -4.62 -9.77
C HIS A 249 2.58 -3.22 -9.30
N MET A 250 2.41 -2.25 -10.20
CA MET A 250 2.09 -0.84 -9.82
C MET A 250 0.86 -0.67 -8.90
N GLY A 251 -0.11 -1.59 -8.91
CA GLY A 251 -1.17 -1.67 -7.90
C GLY A 251 -0.69 -1.77 -6.45
N HIS A 252 0.33 -2.59 -6.17
CA HIS A 252 0.96 -2.71 -4.84
C HIS A 252 1.71 -1.42 -4.49
N VAL A 253 2.46 -0.87 -5.46
CA VAL A 253 3.22 0.37 -5.26
C VAL A 253 2.32 1.54 -4.87
N ARG A 254 1.08 1.59 -5.38
CA ARG A 254 0.10 2.59 -4.95
C ARG A 254 -0.17 2.51 -3.45
N VAL A 255 -0.52 1.33 -2.93
CA VAL A 255 -0.81 1.09 -1.50
C VAL A 255 0.37 1.55 -0.64
N TYR A 256 1.56 1.04 -0.93
CA TYR A 256 2.73 1.26 -0.08
C TYR A 256 3.31 2.68 -0.18
N THR A 257 3.21 3.33 -1.35
CA THR A 257 3.60 4.74 -1.49
C THR A 257 2.62 5.67 -0.78
N ILE A 258 1.32 5.34 -0.73
CA ILE A 258 0.34 6.09 0.07
C ILE A 258 0.69 6.00 1.57
N SER A 259 0.95 4.79 2.09
CA SER A 259 1.26 4.62 3.51
C SER A 259 2.56 5.32 3.91
N ASP A 260 3.62 5.20 3.10
CA ASP A 260 4.92 5.85 3.35
C ASP A 260 4.82 7.39 3.28
N ALA A 261 4.06 7.95 2.34
CA ALA A 261 3.83 9.39 2.28
C ALA A 261 3.03 9.92 3.50
N ILE A 262 2.13 9.12 4.07
CA ILE A 262 1.40 9.46 5.29
C ILE A 262 2.29 9.33 6.53
N ALA A 263 3.10 8.28 6.62
CA ALA A 263 4.05 8.06 7.71
C ALA A 263 5.13 9.16 7.77
N ARG A 264 5.68 9.57 6.61
CA ARG A 264 6.64 10.67 6.51
C ARG A 264 6.02 12.02 6.88
N TYR A 265 4.77 12.29 6.47
CA TYR A 265 4.02 13.48 6.91
C TYR A 265 3.86 13.52 8.44
N TYR A 266 3.40 12.43 9.06
CA TYR A 266 3.23 12.39 10.52
C TYR A 266 4.56 12.45 11.27
N THR A 267 5.63 11.87 10.72
CA THR A 267 6.99 11.96 11.28
C THR A 267 7.48 13.40 11.37
N LEU A 268 7.41 14.16 10.26
CA LEU A 268 7.77 15.59 10.22
C LEU A 268 6.86 16.45 11.11
N LYS A 269 5.57 16.09 11.20
CA LYS A 269 4.55 16.85 11.95
C LYS A 269 4.68 16.68 13.46
N ASN A 270 4.94 15.46 13.93
CA ASN A 270 5.05 15.15 15.35
C ASN A 270 6.48 15.30 15.88
N GLY A 271 7.49 15.33 15.00
CA GLY A 271 8.91 15.29 15.38
C GLY A 271 9.36 13.93 15.92
N VAL A 272 8.53 12.89 15.75
CA VAL A 272 8.75 11.52 16.22
C VAL A 272 8.26 10.57 15.11
N PRO A 273 9.01 9.53 14.72
CA PRO A 273 8.60 8.64 13.64
C PRO A 273 7.25 7.97 13.84
N SER A 274 6.57 7.79 12.73
CA SER A 274 5.49 6.82 12.60
C SER A 274 6.05 5.41 12.66
N PHE A 275 5.30 4.49 13.27
CA PHE A 275 5.54 3.05 13.18
C PHE A 275 4.83 2.52 11.95
N GLN A 276 5.59 2.04 10.96
CA GLN A 276 5.10 1.58 9.67
C GLN A 276 5.67 0.18 9.38
N PRO A 277 5.16 -0.89 10.00
CA PRO A 277 5.69 -2.24 9.80
C PRO A 277 5.30 -2.83 8.44
N MET A 278 5.97 -3.93 8.08
CA MET A 278 5.64 -4.76 6.92
C MET A 278 5.99 -6.23 7.19
N GLY A 279 5.24 -7.12 6.55
CA GLY A 279 5.38 -8.57 6.60
C GLY A 279 4.81 -9.19 5.32
N PHE A 280 4.43 -10.47 5.36
CA PHE A 280 3.89 -11.21 4.21
C PHE A 280 2.80 -12.19 4.63
N ASP A 281 1.72 -12.25 3.84
CA ASP A 281 0.62 -13.19 4.03
C ASP A 281 0.90 -14.48 3.23
N ALA A 282 1.63 -15.39 3.86
CA ALA A 282 2.47 -16.38 3.21
C ALA A 282 1.83 -17.77 3.00
N PHE A 283 0.72 -18.06 3.67
CA PHE A 283 -0.04 -19.30 3.49
C PHE A 283 -1.09 -19.21 2.36
N GLY A 284 -1.67 -20.37 2.02
CA GLY A 284 -2.88 -20.52 1.22
C GLY A 284 -2.71 -20.66 -0.29
N LEU A 285 -3.87 -20.73 -0.95
CA LEU A 285 -4.05 -21.01 -2.39
C LEU A 285 -3.09 -20.22 -3.32
N PRO A 286 -2.86 -18.90 -3.14
CA PRO A 286 -2.04 -18.13 -4.08
C PRO A 286 -0.55 -18.49 -4.06
N ALA A 287 -0.05 -19.02 -2.94
CA ALA A 287 1.32 -19.53 -2.83
C ALA A 287 1.38 -21.00 -3.24
N GLU A 288 0.43 -21.82 -2.78
CA GLU A 288 0.38 -23.26 -3.03
C GLU A 288 0.16 -23.61 -4.50
N ASN A 289 -0.84 -23.01 -5.17
CA ASN A 289 -1.11 -23.26 -6.59
C ASN A 289 0.08 -22.85 -7.46
N ALA A 290 0.71 -21.72 -7.14
CA ALA A 290 1.87 -21.21 -7.87
C ALA A 290 3.13 -22.09 -7.65
N ALA A 291 3.24 -22.78 -6.52
CA ALA A 291 4.30 -23.75 -6.26
C ALA A 291 4.05 -25.07 -7.04
N ILE A 292 2.80 -25.57 -7.00
CA ILE A 292 2.35 -26.76 -7.75
C ILE A 292 2.54 -26.58 -9.26
N GLU A 293 2.16 -25.44 -9.83
CA GLU A 293 2.39 -25.07 -11.24
C GLU A 293 3.86 -25.23 -11.69
N ARG A 294 4.81 -25.06 -10.75
CA ARG A 294 6.25 -24.95 -11.02
C ARG A 294 7.05 -26.16 -10.54
N GLN A 295 6.39 -27.12 -9.90
CA GLN A 295 7.02 -28.28 -9.26
C GLN A 295 8.08 -27.87 -8.20
N GLU A 296 7.88 -26.74 -7.52
CA GLU A 296 8.68 -26.28 -6.37
C GLU A 296 7.91 -26.48 -5.05
N SER A 297 8.60 -26.74 -3.93
CA SER A 297 7.95 -26.81 -2.60
C SER A 297 7.32 -25.46 -2.22
N PRO A 298 6.08 -25.40 -1.66
CA PRO A 298 5.42 -24.15 -1.31
C PRO A 298 6.25 -23.28 -0.35
N SER A 299 6.98 -23.89 0.59
CA SER A 299 7.89 -23.17 1.49
C SER A 299 9.03 -22.50 0.72
N LYS A 300 9.74 -23.26 -0.14
CA LYS A 300 10.88 -22.78 -0.93
C LYS A 300 10.46 -21.69 -1.93
N TRP A 301 9.29 -21.85 -2.57
CA TRP A 301 8.66 -20.84 -3.43
C TRP A 301 8.27 -19.56 -2.67
N THR A 302 7.66 -19.71 -1.50
CA THR A 302 7.20 -18.61 -0.65
C THR A 302 8.36 -17.74 -0.14
N LEU A 303 9.40 -18.35 0.44
CA LEU A 303 10.57 -17.63 0.98
C LEU A 303 11.33 -16.86 -0.12
N LYS A 304 11.54 -17.50 -1.28
CA LYS A 304 12.11 -16.91 -2.50
C LYS A 304 11.32 -15.68 -2.99
N ASN A 305 9.99 -15.73 -2.90
CA ASN A 305 9.14 -14.59 -3.22
C ASN A 305 9.15 -13.49 -2.15
N ILE A 306 9.23 -13.85 -0.86
CA ILE A 306 9.39 -12.91 0.26
C ILE A 306 10.66 -12.07 0.08
N GLU A 307 11.80 -12.70 -0.18
CA GLU A 307 13.07 -12.01 -0.44
C GLU A 307 12.98 -11.08 -1.67
N MET A 308 12.47 -11.61 -2.79
CA MET A 308 12.28 -10.85 -4.03
C MET A 308 11.40 -9.62 -3.81
N MET A 309 10.26 -9.77 -3.12
CA MET A 309 9.33 -8.66 -2.86
C MET A 309 9.88 -7.67 -1.82
N ARG A 310 10.58 -8.14 -0.78
CA ARG A 310 11.34 -7.28 0.15
C ARG A 310 12.34 -6.42 -0.63
N SER A 311 13.05 -7.01 -1.60
CA SER A 311 13.97 -6.26 -2.47
C SER A 311 13.23 -5.21 -3.31
N GLN A 312 12.09 -5.55 -3.96
CA GLN A 312 11.32 -4.61 -4.78
C GLN A 312 10.73 -3.44 -3.95
N LEU A 313 10.28 -3.70 -2.71
CA LEU A 313 9.84 -2.64 -1.78
C LEU A 313 11.01 -1.73 -1.38
N ASN A 314 12.17 -2.31 -1.08
CA ASN A 314 13.39 -1.55 -0.76
C ASN A 314 13.94 -0.77 -1.97
N LEU A 315 13.62 -1.17 -3.21
CA LEU A 315 13.94 -0.40 -4.43
C LEU A 315 13.06 0.86 -4.60
N LEU A 316 11.93 0.97 -3.91
CA LEU A 316 11.06 2.15 -3.91
C LEU A 316 11.46 3.19 -2.83
N GLY A 317 12.39 2.85 -1.93
CA GLY A 317 12.79 3.69 -0.80
C GLY A 317 11.64 3.93 0.17
N LEU A 318 10.96 2.84 0.56
CA LEU A 318 9.89 2.82 1.54
C LEU A 318 10.48 2.58 2.93
N THR A 319 10.19 3.44 3.91
CA THR A 319 10.74 3.35 5.26
C THR A 319 9.91 2.43 6.16
N PHE A 320 9.90 1.14 5.84
CA PHE A 320 9.23 0.13 6.66
C PHE A 320 10.04 -0.26 7.89
N ASN A 321 9.36 -0.42 9.02
CA ASN A 321 9.85 -1.12 10.21
C ASN A 321 9.86 -2.63 9.96
N TRP A 322 10.82 -3.10 9.16
CA TRP A 322 11.07 -4.52 8.98
C TRP A 322 11.49 -5.18 10.31
N SER A 323 10.86 -6.30 10.66
CA SER A 323 11.53 -7.31 11.47
C SER A 323 12.61 -8.01 10.63
N ASP A 324 13.56 -8.67 11.29
CA ASP A 324 14.56 -9.50 10.63
C ASP A 324 14.68 -10.85 11.35
N PRO A 325 14.23 -11.98 10.75
CA PRO A 325 13.59 -12.07 9.44
C PRO A 325 12.25 -11.32 9.35
N PRO A 326 11.77 -11.00 8.13
CA PRO A 326 10.46 -10.38 7.93
C PRO A 326 9.33 -11.24 8.48
N LEU A 327 8.34 -10.62 9.13
CA LEU A 327 7.18 -11.33 9.65
C LEU A 327 6.42 -12.02 8.51
N SER A 328 6.22 -13.33 8.63
CA SER A 328 5.60 -14.18 7.62
C SER A 328 4.58 -15.07 8.29
N THR A 329 3.36 -15.18 7.75
CA THR A 329 2.32 -16.02 8.38
C THR A 329 2.67 -17.52 8.38
N CYS A 330 3.58 -17.95 7.49
CA CYS A 330 4.07 -19.34 7.42
C CYS A 330 5.28 -19.65 8.32
N ASP A 331 5.67 -18.75 9.23
CA ASP A 331 6.74 -19.01 10.22
C ASP A 331 6.17 -19.77 11.43
N PRO A 332 6.72 -20.96 11.79
CA PRO A 332 6.21 -21.75 12.91
C PRO A 332 6.29 -21.00 14.24
N GLU A 333 7.48 -20.63 14.69
CA GLU A 333 7.71 -20.11 16.05
C GLU A 333 7.33 -18.64 16.19
N ASN A 334 7.60 -17.82 15.18
CA ASN A 334 7.36 -16.39 15.23
C ASN A 334 5.91 -16.03 14.85
N TYR A 335 5.16 -16.94 14.23
CA TYR A 335 3.79 -16.70 13.78
C TYR A 335 2.78 -17.81 14.11
N TYR A 336 2.73 -18.92 13.38
CA TYR A 336 1.53 -19.77 13.38
C TYR A 336 1.35 -20.64 14.63
N LYS A 337 2.40 -20.83 15.45
CA LYS A 337 2.30 -21.25 16.86
C LYS A 337 1.23 -20.45 17.62
N TRP A 338 1.19 -19.14 17.37
CA TRP A 338 0.25 -18.24 18.03
C TRP A 338 -1.14 -18.27 17.40
N THR A 339 -1.26 -18.51 16.08
CA THR A 339 -2.56 -18.80 15.46
C THR A 339 -3.16 -20.08 16.06
N GLN A 340 -2.35 -21.14 16.24
CA GLN A 340 -2.75 -22.37 16.92
C GLN A 340 -3.13 -22.11 18.38
N TRP A 341 -2.36 -21.30 19.10
CA TRP A 341 -2.68 -20.89 20.47
C TRP A 341 -4.01 -20.14 20.58
N ILE A 342 -4.27 -19.17 19.68
CA ILE A 342 -5.56 -18.44 19.60
C ILE A 342 -6.70 -19.43 19.35
N PHE A 343 -6.54 -20.37 18.41
CA PHE A 343 -7.52 -21.43 18.18
C PHE A 343 -7.77 -22.28 19.44
N LEU A 344 -6.73 -22.67 20.18
CA LEU A 344 -6.90 -23.44 21.42
C LEU A 344 -7.68 -22.67 22.49
N LYS A 345 -7.50 -21.34 22.60
CA LYS A 345 -8.34 -20.50 23.48
C LYS A 345 -9.78 -20.46 22.99
N MET A 346 -10.01 -20.27 21.69
CA MET A 346 -11.37 -20.30 21.11
C MET A 346 -12.05 -21.66 21.33
N PHE A 347 -11.35 -22.77 21.12
CA PHE A 347 -11.85 -24.13 21.33
C PHE A 347 -12.24 -24.37 22.81
N LYS A 348 -11.37 -23.95 23.75
CA LYS A 348 -11.63 -24.08 25.19
C LYS A 348 -12.88 -23.29 25.64
N GLU A 349 -13.12 -22.13 25.06
CA GLU A 349 -14.29 -21.28 25.34
C GLU A 349 -15.53 -21.63 24.47
N GLY A 350 -15.50 -22.76 23.75
CA GLY A 350 -16.61 -23.23 22.90
C GLY A 350 -16.85 -22.40 21.62
N MET A 351 -15.93 -21.50 21.27
CA MET A 351 -15.99 -20.62 20.10
C MET A 351 -15.35 -21.21 18.84
N ALA A 352 -14.65 -22.34 18.96
CA ALA A 352 -14.26 -23.18 17.83
C ALA A 352 -14.78 -24.60 18.09
N TYR A 353 -15.53 -25.15 17.15
CA TYR A 353 -16.24 -26.42 17.29
C TYR A 353 -16.32 -27.15 15.94
N LYS A 354 -16.78 -28.41 15.95
CA LYS A 354 -16.99 -29.22 14.74
C LYS A 354 -18.48 -29.41 14.50
N LYS A 355 -18.94 -29.23 13.27
CA LYS A 355 -20.34 -29.40 12.84
C LYS A 355 -20.40 -29.79 11.37
N THR A 356 -21.34 -30.64 11.01
CA THR A 356 -21.69 -30.97 9.63
C THR A 356 -22.52 -29.83 9.03
N SER A 357 -22.02 -29.22 7.96
CA SER A 357 -22.71 -28.15 7.22
C SER A 357 -22.71 -28.45 5.73
N CYS A 358 -23.66 -27.85 5.00
CA CYS A 358 -23.45 -27.61 3.58
C CYS A 358 -22.38 -26.52 3.41
N VAL A 359 -21.57 -26.65 2.37
CA VAL A 359 -20.35 -25.87 2.16
C VAL A 359 -20.22 -25.54 0.67
N ASN A 360 -19.70 -24.34 0.35
CA ASN A 360 -19.42 -23.97 -1.02
C ASN A 360 -18.18 -24.75 -1.49
N TRP A 361 -18.36 -25.72 -2.38
CA TRP A 361 -17.25 -26.51 -2.92
C TRP A 361 -16.72 -25.89 -4.23
N ASP A 362 -15.44 -25.54 -4.27
CA ASP A 362 -14.78 -25.19 -5.53
C ASP A 362 -14.19 -26.46 -6.18
N PRO A 363 -14.67 -26.90 -7.36
CA PRO A 363 -14.19 -28.10 -8.03
C PRO A 363 -12.87 -27.91 -8.81
N ILE A 364 -12.35 -26.68 -8.90
CA ILE A 364 -11.06 -26.36 -9.51
C ILE A 364 -9.99 -26.33 -8.43
N ASP A 365 -10.20 -25.50 -7.39
CA ASP A 365 -9.28 -25.40 -6.25
C ASP A 365 -9.44 -26.58 -5.25
N CYS A 366 -10.45 -27.43 -5.43
CA CYS A 366 -10.68 -28.63 -4.63
C CYS A 366 -10.64 -28.37 -3.11
N THR A 367 -11.34 -27.33 -2.67
CA THR A 367 -11.47 -26.97 -1.25
C THR A 367 -12.87 -26.42 -1.00
N VAL A 368 -13.31 -26.50 0.26
CA VAL A 368 -14.41 -25.66 0.72
C VAL A 368 -14.01 -24.19 0.72
N LEU A 369 -14.96 -23.34 0.35
CA LEU A 369 -15.01 -21.89 0.52
C LEU A 369 -16.06 -21.58 1.61
N ALA A 370 -15.91 -20.45 2.28
CA ALA A 370 -16.86 -20.03 3.31
C ALA A 370 -18.11 -19.34 2.74
N ASP A 371 -19.25 -19.60 3.38
CA ASP A 371 -20.23 -18.58 3.79
C ASP A 371 -20.07 -18.43 5.34
N GLU A 372 -20.56 -17.37 6.02
CA GLU A 372 -20.08 -17.00 7.38
C GLU A 372 -21.18 -16.65 8.45
N GLN A 373 -21.11 -17.03 9.78
CA GLN A 373 -22.26 -17.05 10.77
C GLN A 373 -22.66 -15.69 11.37
N THR A 374 -23.95 -15.61 11.72
CA THR A 374 -24.50 -14.98 12.93
C THR A 374 -23.81 -15.52 14.20
N THR A 375 -22.52 -15.22 14.36
CA THR A 375 -21.73 -15.59 15.55
C THR A 375 -22.29 -14.94 16.81
N ARG A 376 -21.85 -15.44 17.98
CA ARG A 376 -22.01 -14.81 19.31
C ARG A 376 -21.76 -13.29 19.32
N TYR A 377 -20.86 -12.80 18.47
CA TYR A 377 -20.44 -11.40 18.41
C TYR A 377 -21.19 -10.55 17.37
N SER A 378 -22.23 -11.08 16.72
CA SER A 378 -22.91 -10.39 15.61
C SER A 378 -23.51 -9.04 16.01
N GLN A 379 -24.09 -8.95 17.22
CA GLN A 379 -24.63 -7.69 17.72
C GLN A 379 -23.53 -6.68 18.05
N ASP A 380 -22.46 -7.10 18.73
CA ASP A 380 -21.30 -6.25 19.02
C ASP A 380 -20.64 -5.72 17.74
N LEU A 381 -20.49 -6.58 16.72
CA LEU A 381 -19.96 -6.21 15.41
C LEU A 381 -20.89 -5.26 14.65
N TYR A 382 -22.21 -5.38 14.80
CA TYR A 382 -23.18 -4.47 14.19
C TYR A 382 -23.18 -3.09 14.87
N ASP A 383 -23.13 -3.06 16.21
CA ASP A 383 -23.16 -1.83 17.00
C ASP A 383 -21.81 -1.10 17.04
N GLY A 384 -20.68 -1.80 16.95
CA GLY A 384 -19.35 -1.20 16.76
C GLY A 384 -19.28 -0.28 15.55
N LEU A 385 -20.03 -0.56 14.48
CA LEU A 385 -20.14 0.32 13.30
C LEU A 385 -20.77 1.69 13.62
N ASN A 386 -21.45 1.84 14.76
CA ASN A 386 -21.97 3.11 15.28
C ASN A 386 -20.92 3.90 16.09
N SER A 387 -19.75 3.30 16.37
CA SER A 387 -18.64 3.94 17.07
C SER A 387 -18.17 5.22 16.37
N LYS A 388 -17.92 6.25 17.19
CA LYS A 388 -17.37 7.55 16.81
C LYS A 388 -15.85 7.50 16.59
N GLU A 389 -15.21 6.39 16.96
CA GLU A 389 -13.77 6.19 16.82
C GLU A 389 -13.35 5.81 15.40
N LEU A 390 -14.26 5.15 14.66
CA LEU A 390 -14.08 4.70 13.28
C LEU A 390 -14.21 5.88 12.29
N VAL A 391 -13.10 6.58 12.05
CA VAL A 391 -13.01 7.82 11.24
C VAL A 391 -12.76 7.51 9.75
N ASP A 392 -13.47 8.20 8.85
CA ASP A 392 -13.34 8.07 7.38
C ASP A 392 -13.64 6.67 6.79
N TRP A 393 -14.31 5.79 7.54
CA TRP A 393 -14.76 4.46 7.10
C TRP A 393 -15.87 4.47 6.04
N GLU A 394 -16.51 5.63 5.80
CA GLU A 394 -17.45 5.88 4.69
C GLU A 394 -18.48 4.75 4.45
N ASP A 395 -18.53 4.17 3.24
CA ASP A 395 -19.47 3.17 2.76
C ASP A 395 -19.22 1.76 3.31
N ILE A 396 -18.01 1.49 3.80
CA ILE A 396 -17.65 0.20 4.43
C ILE A 396 -18.55 -0.12 5.62
N LYS A 397 -18.96 0.90 6.39
CA LYS A 397 -19.93 0.75 7.49
C LYS A 397 -21.33 0.32 7.02
N GLU A 398 -21.73 0.67 5.80
CA GLU A 398 -23.01 0.25 5.24
C GLU A 398 -22.92 -1.14 4.61
N ILE A 399 -21.84 -1.43 3.89
CA ILE A 399 -21.52 -2.77 3.38
C ILE A 399 -21.52 -3.78 4.53
N GLN A 400 -20.85 -3.46 5.65
CA GLN A 400 -20.76 -4.35 6.81
C GLN A 400 -22.09 -4.51 7.56
N ARG A 401 -22.93 -3.47 7.72
CA ARG A 401 -24.29 -3.64 8.26
C ARG A 401 -25.18 -4.50 7.35
N ASN A 402 -25.11 -4.30 6.05
CA ASN A 402 -25.89 -5.08 5.08
C ASN A 402 -25.44 -6.54 5.00
N TRP A 403 -24.15 -6.78 5.25
CA TRP A 403 -23.53 -8.09 5.34
C TRP A 403 -23.89 -8.83 6.63
N ILE A 404 -23.53 -8.26 7.80
CA ILE A 404 -23.82 -8.84 9.11
C ILE A 404 -25.34 -9.06 9.27
N GLY A 405 -26.16 -8.12 8.79
CA GLY A 405 -27.59 -8.10 9.07
C GLY A 405 -27.89 -7.54 10.46
N LYS A 406 -29.11 -7.05 10.64
CA LYS A 406 -29.60 -6.65 11.96
C LYS A 406 -30.01 -7.90 12.73
N CYS A 407 -29.59 -8.04 13.98
CA CYS A 407 -30.12 -9.08 14.86
C CYS A 407 -31.54 -8.67 15.29
N ASP A 408 -32.54 -9.31 14.71
CA ASP A 408 -33.95 -9.07 15.01
C ASP A 408 -34.79 -10.34 15.13
N GLY A 409 -34.12 -11.44 15.44
CA GLY A 409 -34.71 -12.66 15.95
C GLY A 409 -33.71 -13.41 16.82
N ILE A 410 -33.95 -14.71 17.00
CA ILE A 410 -33.24 -15.59 17.90
C ILE A 410 -32.82 -16.86 17.16
N ASN A 411 -31.56 -17.24 17.31
CA ASN A 411 -31.04 -18.55 16.93
C ASN A 411 -31.19 -19.54 18.10
N ILE A 412 -31.81 -20.68 17.83
CA ILE A 412 -32.01 -21.78 18.77
C ILE A 412 -31.29 -23.01 18.19
N SER A 413 -30.32 -23.54 18.92
CA SER A 413 -29.61 -24.77 18.52
C SER A 413 -29.98 -25.92 19.44
N PHE A 414 -30.52 -26.99 18.85
CA PHE A 414 -30.87 -28.24 19.50
C PHE A 414 -29.76 -29.27 19.26
N ALA A 415 -29.24 -29.88 20.33
CA ALA A 415 -28.26 -30.96 20.22
C ALA A 415 -28.91 -32.30 19.82
N ILE A 416 -28.14 -33.15 19.14
CA ILE A 416 -28.55 -34.50 18.77
C ILE A 416 -27.95 -35.49 19.76
N GLU A 417 -28.76 -36.44 20.23
CA GLU A 417 -28.34 -37.35 21.30
C GLU A 417 -27.24 -38.32 20.81
N ASN A 418 -26.06 -38.26 21.44
CA ASN A 418 -24.86 -39.03 21.09
C ASN A 418 -24.17 -38.65 19.76
N GLU A 419 -24.47 -37.48 19.18
CA GLU A 419 -23.74 -36.91 18.03
C GLU A 419 -23.14 -35.53 18.39
N ASP A 420 -22.03 -35.14 17.73
CA ASP A 420 -21.45 -33.79 17.86
C ASP A 420 -22.27 -32.72 17.08
N ASP A 421 -23.29 -33.13 16.31
CA ASP A 421 -24.08 -32.28 15.43
C ASP A 421 -25.27 -31.60 16.13
N VAL A 422 -25.62 -30.40 15.64
CA VAL A 422 -26.75 -29.60 16.16
C VAL A 422 -27.64 -29.08 15.03
N ILE A 423 -28.95 -29.09 15.25
CA ILE A 423 -29.94 -28.43 14.37
C ILE A 423 -30.15 -27.00 14.87
N THR A 424 -29.82 -26.02 14.03
CA THR A 424 -29.98 -24.60 14.35
C THR A 424 -31.15 -24.03 13.55
N VAL A 425 -32.10 -23.39 14.24
CA VAL A 425 -33.25 -22.70 13.65
C VAL A 425 -33.25 -21.23 14.06
N TRP A 426 -33.63 -20.34 13.15
CA TRP A 426 -33.87 -18.93 13.44
C TRP A 426 -35.38 -18.65 13.49
N THR A 427 -35.80 -17.75 14.38
CA THR A 427 -37.18 -17.28 14.51
C THR A 427 -37.22 -15.80 14.92
N PRO A 428 -38.18 -14.99 14.46
CA PRO A 428 -38.44 -13.65 14.99
C PRO A 428 -39.27 -13.68 16.29
N ASP A 429 -39.76 -14.86 16.68
CA ASP A 429 -40.81 -15.03 17.68
C ASP A 429 -40.22 -15.22 19.11
N PRO A 430 -40.99 -14.87 20.16
CA PRO A 430 -40.51 -14.99 21.55
C PRO A 430 -40.06 -16.41 21.96
N PRO A 431 -38.98 -16.55 22.78
CA PRO A 431 -38.49 -17.84 23.27
C PRO A 431 -39.52 -18.65 24.07
N SER A 432 -40.57 -18.02 24.59
CA SER A 432 -41.66 -18.69 25.31
C SER A 432 -42.35 -19.79 24.50
N TYR A 433 -42.33 -19.70 23.16
CA TYR A 433 -42.93 -20.73 22.29
C TYR A 433 -42.17 -22.06 22.28
N ILE A 434 -40.89 -22.09 22.67
CA ILE A 434 -40.04 -23.29 22.69
C ILE A 434 -40.58 -24.34 23.69
N HIS A 435 -41.26 -23.90 24.76
CA HIS A 435 -41.78 -24.79 25.82
C HIS A 435 -42.86 -25.78 25.36
N SER A 436 -43.65 -25.45 24.33
CA SER A 436 -44.83 -26.26 23.92
C SER A 436 -45.40 -25.97 22.53
N GLY A 437 -45.06 -24.85 21.89
CA GLY A 437 -45.60 -24.49 20.57
C GLY A 437 -45.03 -25.31 19.41
N ILE A 438 -43.86 -25.93 19.59
CA ILE A 438 -43.18 -26.69 18.54
C ILE A 438 -43.89 -28.03 18.29
N ALA A 439 -44.59 -28.13 17.16
CA ALA A 439 -45.23 -29.35 16.68
C ALA A 439 -44.31 -30.19 15.78
N PHE A 440 -43.35 -29.56 15.08
CA PHE A 440 -42.29 -30.21 14.29
C PHE A 440 -41.09 -29.27 14.12
N ILE A 441 -39.95 -29.79 13.66
CA ILE A 441 -38.88 -29.01 13.02
C ILE A 441 -38.77 -29.45 11.56
N ALA A 442 -38.80 -28.49 10.65
CA ALA A 442 -38.59 -28.73 9.24
C ALA A 442 -37.12 -28.55 8.87
N LEU A 443 -36.63 -29.42 8.00
CA LEU A 443 -35.31 -29.38 7.38
C LEU A 443 -35.49 -29.29 5.86
N SER A 444 -34.69 -28.47 5.17
CA SER A 444 -34.66 -28.50 3.70
C SER A 444 -34.17 -29.88 3.22
N GLN A 445 -34.62 -30.31 2.04
CA GLN A 445 -34.03 -31.43 1.29
C GLN A 445 -32.50 -31.33 1.13
N HIS A 446 -31.95 -30.12 1.21
CA HIS A 446 -30.52 -29.83 1.13
C HIS A 446 -29.82 -29.77 2.49
N HIS A 447 -30.54 -29.80 3.62
CA HIS A 447 -29.94 -29.78 4.95
C HIS A 447 -29.12 -31.07 5.19
N PRO A 448 -27.87 -31.03 5.68
CA PRO A 448 -26.97 -32.20 5.74
C PRO A 448 -27.56 -33.41 6.49
N LEU A 449 -28.40 -33.16 7.49
CA LEU A 449 -29.01 -34.20 8.31
C LEU A 449 -30.28 -34.81 7.70
N ALA A 450 -30.88 -34.20 6.66
CA ALA A 450 -32.06 -34.75 5.99
C ALA A 450 -31.77 -36.14 5.39
N ALA A 451 -30.57 -36.34 4.86
CA ALA A 451 -30.10 -37.62 4.33
C ALA A 451 -29.83 -38.70 5.39
N ARG A 452 -29.70 -38.34 6.68
CA ARG A 452 -29.46 -39.31 7.78
C ARG A 452 -30.72 -40.07 8.21
N GLY A 453 -31.92 -39.63 7.81
CA GLY A 453 -33.18 -40.29 8.18
C GLY A 453 -33.59 -40.13 9.64
N LEU A 454 -33.02 -39.14 10.36
CA LEU A 454 -33.44 -38.73 11.71
C LEU A 454 -34.92 -38.33 11.69
N LYS A 455 -35.76 -38.98 12.50
CA LYS A 455 -37.23 -38.78 12.51
C LYS A 455 -37.76 -37.94 13.68
N VAL A 456 -37.02 -37.89 14.77
CA VAL A 456 -37.37 -37.13 15.98
C VAL A 456 -36.11 -36.55 16.61
N LEU A 457 -36.28 -35.43 17.31
CA LEU A 457 -35.30 -34.82 18.21
C LEU A 457 -36.00 -34.56 19.56
N MET A 458 -35.30 -34.70 20.69
CA MET A 458 -35.89 -34.43 22.01
C MET A 458 -35.82 -32.93 22.33
N ASN A 459 -36.94 -32.35 22.78
CA ASN A 459 -36.98 -31.00 23.34
C ASN A 459 -36.44 -31.04 24.78
N PRO A 460 -35.26 -30.47 25.10
CA PRO A 460 -34.67 -30.55 26.44
C PRO A 460 -35.38 -29.66 27.48
N ILE A 461 -36.35 -28.83 27.09
CA ILE A 461 -37.17 -28.02 27.99
C ILE A 461 -38.44 -28.75 28.41
N SER A 462 -39.09 -29.48 27.50
CA SER A 462 -40.35 -30.19 27.76
C SER A 462 -40.22 -31.71 27.92
N ASN A 463 -39.06 -32.28 27.56
CA ASN A 463 -38.81 -33.72 27.37
C ASN A 463 -39.77 -34.40 26.36
N GLU A 464 -40.44 -33.63 25.51
CA GLU A 464 -41.24 -34.16 24.40
C GLU A 464 -40.37 -34.48 23.18
N GLN A 465 -40.78 -35.46 22.37
CA GLN A 465 -40.22 -35.67 21.04
C GLN A 465 -40.81 -34.66 20.04
N ILE A 466 -39.93 -33.97 19.31
CA ILE A 466 -40.24 -33.11 18.16
C ILE A 466 -40.01 -33.94 16.88
N PRO A 467 -41.05 -34.18 16.06
CA PRO A 467 -40.90 -34.75 14.72
C PRO A 467 -39.99 -33.91 13.81
N LEU A 468 -39.13 -34.57 13.05
CA LEU A 468 -38.32 -33.97 11.99
C LEU A 468 -38.96 -34.25 10.63
N ILE A 469 -39.20 -33.21 9.84
CA ILE A 469 -39.82 -33.29 8.51
C ILE A 469 -38.85 -32.75 7.46
N VAL A 470 -38.61 -33.52 6.40
CA VAL A 470 -37.84 -33.03 5.23
C VAL A 470 -38.80 -32.37 4.23
N ILE A 471 -38.51 -31.11 3.87
CA ILE A 471 -39.33 -30.32 2.95
C ILE A 471 -38.55 -30.05 1.66
N HIS A 472 -39.19 -30.37 0.52
CA HIS A 472 -38.64 -30.21 -0.83
C HIS A 472 -38.95 -28.85 -1.48
N ASN A 473 -39.67 -27.96 -0.77
CA ASN A 473 -40.02 -26.62 -1.22
C ASN A 473 -39.23 -25.57 -0.43
N ASP A 474 -38.07 -25.17 -0.96
CA ASP A 474 -37.17 -24.23 -0.30
C ASP A 474 -37.76 -22.81 -0.12
N ILE A 475 -38.89 -22.49 -0.76
CA ILE A 475 -39.64 -21.22 -0.58
C ILE A 475 -40.19 -21.08 0.86
N LEU A 476 -40.35 -22.19 1.59
CA LEU A 476 -40.87 -22.18 2.96
C LEU A 476 -39.82 -21.82 4.03
N PHE A 477 -38.55 -21.63 3.65
CA PHE A 477 -37.46 -21.31 4.56
C PHE A 477 -37.16 -19.81 4.53
N HIS A 478 -36.64 -19.25 5.63
CA HIS A 478 -36.19 -17.87 5.65
C HIS A 478 -34.90 -17.71 4.83
N ASN A 479 -34.68 -16.53 4.24
CA ASN A 479 -33.51 -16.28 3.39
C ASN A 479 -32.20 -16.45 4.18
N GLY A 480 -31.52 -17.58 3.97
CA GLY A 480 -30.29 -17.95 4.67
C GLY A 480 -30.45 -19.09 5.68
N THR A 481 -31.66 -19.59 5.95
CA THR A 481 -31.88 -20.77 6.80
C THR A 481 -32.15 -22.04 5.97
N ASP A 482 -31.83 -23.20 6.54
CA ASP A 482 -32.10 -24.54 6.00
C ASP A 482 -32.90 -25.42 6.98
N ALA A 483 -33.32 -24.83 8.10
CA ALA A 483 -34.25 -25.40 9.07
C ALA A 483 -35.20 -24.32 9.64
N PHE A 484 -36.40 -24.71 10.10
CA PHE A 484 -37.34 -23.84 10.85
C PHE A 484 -38.23 -24.64 11.81
N MET A 485 -38.87 -23.95 12.77
CA MET A 485 -39.81 -24.57 13.73
C MET A 485 -41.26 -24.49 13.24
N GLY A 486 -41.92 -25.63 13.17
CA GLY A 486 -43.35 -25.73 12.91
C GLY A 486 -44.18 -25.39 14.16
N ILE A 487 -44.66 -24.15 14.22
CA ILE A 487 -45.63 -23.68 15.24
C ILE A 487 -46.99 -23.45 14.53
N PRO A 488 -47.98 -24.34 14.70
CA PRO A 488 -49.23 -24.30 13.94
C PRO A 488 -50.11 -23.07 14.20
N GLU A 489 -50.12 -22.55 15.42
CA GLU A 489 -50.96 -21.41 15.81
C GLU A 489 -50.51 -20.08 15.15
N LEU A 490 -49.23 -19.97 14.78
CA LEU A 490 -48.65 -18.78 14.15
C LEU A 490 -48.74 -18.80 12.62
N SER A 491 -49.10 -19.93 12.01
CA SER A 491 -49.04 -20.10 10.55
C SER A 491 -49.95 -21.24 10.07
N GLU A 492 -50.92 -20.90 9.21
CA GLU A 492 -51.77 -21.88 8.52
C GLU A 492 -50.95 -22.84 7.65
N GLU A 493 -49.76 -22.44 7.17
CA GLU A 493 -48.82 -23.32 6.47
C GLU A 493 -48.29 -24.42 7.41
N HIS A 494 -47.87 -24.05 8.63
CA HIS A 494 -47.44 -25.03 9.65
C HIS A 494 -48.60 -25.93 10.08
N ALA A 495 -49.80 -25.38 10.20
CA ALA A 495 -51.00 -26.14 10.52
C ALA A 495 -51.41 -27.09 9.37
N ARG A 496 -51.14 -26.74 8.11
CA ARG A 496 -51.35 -27.64 6.95
C ARG A 496 -50.30 -28.75 6.92
N ILE A 497 -49.02 -28.42 7.13
CA ILE A 497 -47.94 -29.43 7.24
C ILE A 497 -48.23 -30.44 8.36
N CYS A 498 -48.76 -29.99 9.50
CA CYS A 498 -49.22 -30.90 10.56
C CYS A 498 -50.34 -31.84 10.09
N ARG A 499 -51.38 -31.30 9.45
CA ARG A 499 -52.49 -32.10 8.89
C ARG A 499 -52.00 -33.13 7.86
N GLU A 500 -51.10 -32.73 6.96
CA GLU A 500 -50.51 -33.58 5.92
C GLU A 500 -49.65 -34.72 6.50
N ASN A 501 -48.98 -34.48 7.64
CA ASN A 501 -48.10 -35.45 8.30
C ASN A 501 -48.75 -36.16 9.52
N GLY A 502 -50.05 -35.96 9.76
CA GLY A 502 -50.78 -36.58 10.87
C GLY A 502 -50.39 -36.11 12.27
N LEU A 503 -49.78 -34.93 12.39
CA LEU A 503 -49.29 -34.36 13.66
C LEU A 503 -50.36 -33.54 14.38
N SER A 504 -50.33 -33.58 15.72
CA SER A 504 -51.20 -32.78 16.57
C SER A 504 -50.91 -31.28 16.44
N LEU A 505 -51.97 -30.48 16.24
CA LEU A 505 -51.89 -29.02 16.30
C LEU A 505 -51.62 -28.60 17.75
N LYS A 506 -50.39 -28.15 18.05
CA LYS A 506 -50.03 -27.62 19.38
C LYS A 506 -50.29 -26.12 19.45
N SER A 507 -50.81 -25.68 20.59
CA SER A 507 -50.90 -24.28 20.99
C SER A 507 -49.79 -23.93 21.99
N PRO A 508 -49.10 -22.78 21.86
CA PRO A 508 -48.06 -22.40 22.79
C PRO A 508 -48.64 -21.99 24.16
N ILE A 509 -48.30 -22.72 25.21
CA ILE A 509 -48.76 -22.42 26.57
C ILE A 509 -47.91 -21.28 27.15
N PHE A 510 -48.42 -20.05 27.05
CA PHE A 510 -47.91 -18.91 27.82
C PHE A 510 -48.08 -19.17 29.33
N LYS A 511 -47.00 -19.59 29.98
CA LYS A 511 -46.84 -19.50 31.44
C LYS A 511 -45.98 -18.29 31.76
N ASP A 512 -46.19 -17.68 32.93
CA ASP A 512 -45.23 -16.77 33.57
C ASP A 512 -43.99 -17.52 34.12
N SER A 513 -43.53 -18.53 33.38
CA SER A 513 -42.21 -19.13 33.60
C SER A 513 -41.14 -18.10 33.30
N LYS A 514 -40.08 -18.09 34.12
CA LYS A 514 -38.89 -17.25 33.94
C LYS A 514 -38.53 -17.15 32.46
N ILE A 515 -38.44 -15.93 31.93
CA ILE A 515 -37.95 -15.68 30.58
C ILE A 515 -36.57 -16.32 30.47
N ILE A 516 -36.43 -17.30 29.58
CA ILE A 516 -35.14 -17.87 29.21
C ILE A 516 -34.40 -16.77 28.45
N ASN A 517 -33.35 -16.24 29.08
CA ASN A 517 -32.63 -15.09 28.56
C ASN A 517 -31.67 -15.53 27.45
N SER A 518 -31.34 -14.60 26.56
CA SER A 518 -30.27 -14.80 25.58
C SER A 518 -28.95 -15.14 26.29
N GLY A 519 -28.32 -16.25 25.90
CA GLY A 519 -27.13 -16.78 26.55
C GLY A 519 -27.37 -17.88 27.59
N GLU A 520 -28.62 -18.27 27.91
CA GLU A 520 -28.86 -19.48 28.71
C GLU A 520 -28.54 -20.74 27.88
N GLN A 521 -27.52 -21.49 28.35
CA GLN A 521 -27.29 -22.88 27.93
C GLN A 521 -28.03 -23.82 28.89
N LEU A 522 -28.93 -24.63 28.34
CA LEU A 522 -29.53 -25.78 29.00
C LEU A 522 -28.92 -27.06 28.41
N ASN A 523 -29.01 -28.20 29.10
CA ASN A 523 -28.45 -29.45 28.60
C ASN A 523 -29.09 -29.82 27.24
N GLY A 524 -28.35 -29.64 26.15
CA GLY A 524 -28.82 -29.87 24.78
C GLY A 524 -29.49 -28.68 24.08
N LEU A 525 -29.49 -27.46 24.66
CA LEU A 525 -30.04 -26.26 24.04
C LEU A 525 -29.16 -25.02 24.22
N SER A 526 -28.99 -24.26 23.14
CA SER A 526 -28.39 -22.92 23.16
C SER A 526 -29.31 -21.90 22.48
N ILE A 527 -29.62 -20.81 23.17
CA ILE A 527 -30.47 -19.71 22.69
C ILE A 527 -29.66 -18.41 22.65
N GLN A 528 -29.56 -17.78 21.47
CA GLN A 528 -28.76 -16.57 21.25
C GLN A 528 -29.50 -15.59 20.34
N GLU A 529 -29.38 -14.28 20.57
CA GLU A 529 -29.88 -13.25 19.65
C GLU A 529 -29.16 -13.32 18.30
N GLY A 530 -29.87 -13.05 17.21
CA GLY A 530 -29.31 -13.28 15.88
C GLY A 530 -30.14 -12.83 14.68
N ASN A 531 -29.55 -12.98 13.50
CA ASN A 531 -30.13 -12.65 12.21
C ASN A 531 -30.13 -13.86 11.25
N GLN A 532 -30.89 -13.75 10.16
CA GLN A 532 -31.12 -14.80 9.16
C GLN A 532 -29.95 -15.08 8.20
N LYS A 533 -29.05 -14.11 7.99
CA LYS A 533 -28.25 -14.03 6.74
C LYS A 533 -26.94 -14.82 6.73
N LEU A 534 -26.41 -15.13 7.89
CA LEU A 534 -24.99 -15.35 8.12
C LEU A 534 -24.87 -16.82 8.69
N LYS A 535 -24.20 -17.80 8.01
CA LYS A 535 -23.95 -19.25 8.37
C LYS A 535 -22.46 -19.64 8.56
N ASP A 536 -22.03 -20.40 9.58
CA ASP A 536 -20.64 -20.35 10.15
C ASP A 536 -19.35 -20.28 9.33
N TRP A 537 -18.42 -19.44 9.85
CA TRP A 537 -17.08 -19.20 9.29
C TRP A 537 -16.26 -20.47 9.37
N LEU A 538 -16.46 -21.26 8.34
CA LEU A 538 -15.74 -22.47 8.04
C LEU A 538 -14.26 -22.12 7.82
N ILE A 539 -13.43 -22.32 8.85
CA ILE A 539 -11.97 -22.13 8.79
C ILE A 539 -11.23 -23.37 8.27
N SER A 540 -11.85 -24.55 8.25
CA SER A 540 -11.22 -25.82 7.84
C SER A 540 -10.96 -25.86 6.33
N ARG A 541 -9.74 -26.19 5.91
CA ARG A 541 -9.32 -26.28 4.49
C ARG A 541 -8.60 -27.60 4.25
N GLN A 542 -8.99 -28.30 3.19
CA GLN A 542 -8.48 -29.62 2.83
C GLN A 542 -7.18 -29.48 2.01
N ARG A 543 -6.27 -28.64 2.49
CA ARG A 543 -5.07 -28.14 1.76
C ARG A 543 -3.82 -28.33 2.62
N TYR A 544 -2.64 -28.39 2.00
CA TYR A 544 -1.37 -28.59 2.72
C TYR A 544 -0.79 -27.27 3.25
N TRP A 545 -0.82 -26.21 2.44
CA TRP A 545 -0.11 -24.96 2.75
C TRP A 545 -0.95 -23.98 3.59
N GLY A 546 -1.25 -24.36 4.83
CA GLY A 546 -1.92 -23.51 5.82
C GLY A 546 -1.56 -23.93 7.25
N THR A 547 -1.92 -23.11 8.23
CA THR A 547 -1.68 -23.39 9.65
C THR A 547 -2.39 -24.69 10.08
N PRO A 548 -1.69 -25.74 10.56
CA PRO A 548 -2.36 -26.98 10.98
C PRO A 548 -3.30 -26.76 12.16
N ILE A 549 -4.47 -27.41 12.15
CA ILE A 549 -5.44 -27.32 13.25
C ILE A 549 -4.93 -28.14 14.46
N PRO A 550 -4.76 -27.56 15.66
CA PRO A 550 -4.12 -28.21 16.81
C PRO A 550 -5.08 -29.12 17.59
N ILE A 551 -5.68 -30.09 16.90
CA ILE A 551 -6.63 -31.07 17.43
C ILE A 551 -6.08 -32.49 17.25
N ILE A 552 -6.37 -33.37 18.21
CA ILE A 552 -6.09 -34.81 18.18
C ILE A 552 -7.40 -35.58 18.41
N TYR A 553 -7.73 -36.49 17.50
CA TYR A 553 -8.81 -37.46 17.66
C TYR A 553 -8.25 -38.75 18.27
N CYS A 554 -8.89 -39.23 19.35
CA CYS A 554 -8.52 -40.48 20.02
C CYS A 554 -9.75 -41.38 20.20
N LYS A 555 -9.69 -42.63 19.73
CA LYS A 555 -10.82 -43.57 19.79
C LYS A 555 -11.37 -43.84 21.20
N LYS A 556 -10.58 -43.56 22.25
CA LYS A 556 -10.94 -43.74 23.66
C LYS A 556 -11.29 -42.45 24.40
N CYS A 557 -11.03 -41.27 23.81
CA CYS A 557 -11.12 -39.99 24.50
C CYS A 557 -11.84 -38.89 23.71
N GLY A 558 -12.28 -39.18 22.49
CA GLY A 558 -12.94 -38.22 21.61
C GLY A 558 -11.95 -37.22 21.01
N THR A 559 -12.48 -36.04 20.69
CA THR A 559 -11.73 -34.87 20.20
C THR A 559 -11.01 -34.19 21.37
N LEU A 560 -9.71 -33.98 21.25
CA LEU A 560 -8.85 -33.34 22.26
C LEU A 560 -8.05 -32.19 21.64
N PRO A 561 -7.75 -31.13 22.41
CA PRO A 561 -6.73 -30.16 22.03
C PRO A 561 -5.33 -30.80 22.11
N VAL A 562 -4.42 -30.30 21.28
CA VAL A 562 -2.97 -30.45 21.51
C VAL A 562 -2.58 -29.62 22.75
N PRO A 563 -1.68 -30.09 23.63
CA PRO A 563 -1.15 -29.28 24.74
C PRO A 563 -0.51 -27.96 24.27
N GLU A 564 -0.57 -26.91 25.09
CA GLU A 564 -0.02 -25.59 24.70
C GLU A 564 1.52 -25.61 24.64
N GLU A 565 2.14 -26.48 25.42
CA GLU A 565 3.57 -26.79 25.44
C GLU A 565 4.06 -27.59 24.21
N ASP A 566 3.15 -28.27 23.49
CA ASP A 566 3.43 -29.04 22.28
C ASP A 566 3.28 -28.20 20.98
N LEU A 567 3.04 -26.88 21.10
CA LEU A 567 2.94 -25.97 19.96
C LEU A 567 4.31 -25.42 19.54
N PRO A 568 4.58 -25.23 18.22
CA PRO A 568 3.65 -25.42 17.10
C PRO A 568 3.54 -26.87 16.60
N VAL A 569 2.32 -27.25 16.24
CA VAL A 569 2.10 -28.40 15.34
C VAL A 569 2.58 -27.99 13.95
N SER A 570 3.83 -28.30 13.65
CA SER A 570 4.51 -27.87 12.41
C SER A 570 4.10 -28.70 11.20
N LEU A 571 4.05 -28.06 10.03
CA LEU A 571 3.89 -28.76 8.74
C LEU A 571 5.10 -29.67 8.44
N PRO A 572 4.90 -30.87 7.85
CA PRO A 572 5.98 -31.73 7.39
C PRO A 572 6.54 -31.22 6.05
N ASP A 573 7.87 -31.05 5.91
CA ASP A 573 8.44 -30.73 4.59
C ASP A 573 8.26 -31.92 3.63
N VAL A 574 7.80 -31.61 2.41
CA VAL A 574 7.41 -32.59 1.41
C VAL A 574 8.09 -32.28 0.09
N GLU A 575 9.12 -33.06 -0.24
CA GLU A 575 9.86 -32.91 -1.50
C GLU A 575 9.04 -33.36 -2.72
N ASN A 576 8.07 -34.27 -2.52
CA ASN A 576 7.21 -34.81 -3.59
C ASN A 576 5.81 -34.20 -3.57
N LEU A 577 5.61 -33.20 -4.42
CA LEU A 577 4.34 -32.44 -4.59
C LEU A 577 3.14 -33.30 -5.04
N ASN A 578 3.38 -34.52 -5.52
CA ASN A 578 2.34 -35.49 -5.87
C ASN A 578 1.48 -35.94 -4.67
N LEU A 579 1.87 -35.63 -3.42
CA LEU A 579 1.01 -35.78 -2.24
C LEU A 579 -0.28 -34.94 -2.34
N GLY A 580 -0.22 -33.82 -3.07
CA GLY A 580 -1.20 -33.57 -4.13
C GLY A 580 -2.01 -32.29 -4.08
N ILE A 581 -2.58 -31.98 -5.25
CA ILE A 581 -3.93 -31.40 -5.33
C ILE A 581 -4.86 -32.26 -4.47
N ALA A 582 -5.81 -31.64 -3.78
CA ALA A 582 -6.82 -32.29 -2.94
C ALA A 582 -7.89 -33.04 -3.78
N LYS A 583 -7.45 -34.04 -4.56
CA LYS A 583 -8.33 -34.92 -5.33
C LYS A 583 -9.42 -35.48 -4.41
N GLU A 584 -10.67 -35.37 -4.86
CA GLU A 584 -11.87 -35.81 -4.13
C GLU A 584 -12.05 -35.16 -2.74
N GLY A 585 -11.38 -34.02 -2.48
CA GLY A 585 -11.51 -33.23 -1.26
C GLY A 585 -10.86 -33.82 -0.01
N ILE A 586 -9.85 -34.66 -0.20
CA ILE A 586 -9.07 -35.25 0.89
C ILE A 586 -7.78 -34.43 1.09
N SER A 587 -7.57 -33.90 2.30
CA SER A 587 -6.36 -33.13 2.64
C SER A 587 -5.07 -33.93 2.36
N PRO A 588 -4.03 -33.33 1.73
CA PRO A 588 -2.77 -34.02 1.48
C PRO A 588 -2.08 -34.55 2.75
N LEU A 589 -2.27 -33.90 3.90
CA LEU A 589 -1.67 -34.29 5.18
C LEU A 589 -2.15 -35.68 5.67
N SER A 590 -3.37 -36.09 5.27
CA SER A 590 -3.91 -37.43 5.58
C SER A 590 -3.13 -38.59 4.93
N LYS A 591 -2.26 -38.31 3.96
CA LYS A 591 -1.42 -39.31 3.28
C LYS A 591 -0.05 -39.47 3.94
N ILE A 592 0.27 -38.62 4.92
CA ILE A 592 1.59 -38.54 5.58
C ILE A 592 1.48 -39.27 6.93
N GLU A 593 1.53 -40.60 6.87
CA GLU A 593 1.26 -41.49 8.01
C GLU A 593 2.13 -41.20 9.24
N ASN A 594 3.41 -40.87 9.02
CA ASN A 594 4.39 -40.52 10.05
C ASN A 594 4.19 -39.11 10.65
N TRP A 595 3.25 -38.31 10.13
CA TRP A 595 2.89 -37.00 10.67
C TRP A 595 1.51 -37.02 11.34
N TYR A 596 0.49 -37.61 10.69
CA TYR A 596 -0.87 -37.58 11.22
C TYR A 596 -1.09 -38.58 12.37
N LYS A 597 -0.40 -39.73 12.39
CA LYS A 597 -0.47 -40.66 13.54
C LYS A 597 0.30 -40.07 14.73
N THR A 598 -0.30 -40.12 15.91
CA THR A 598 0.26 -39.52 17.12
C THR A 598 -0.19 -40.27 18.37
N THR A 599 0.41 -39.99 19.53
CA THR A 599 -0.10 -40.44 20.82
C THR A 599 -1.20 -39.50 21.34
N CYS A 600 -2.22 -40.07 21.97
CA CYS A 600 -3.24 -39.30 22.70
C CYS A 600 -2.63 -38.60 23.93
N PRO A 601 -2.73 -37.27 24.09
CA PRO A 601 -2.15 -36.57 25.25
C PRO A 601 -2.84 -36.92 26.58
N LYS A 602 -4.08 -37.42 26.55
CA LYS A 602 -4.88 -37.75 27.75
C LYS A 602 -4.72 -39.19 28.24
N CYS A 603 -4.39 -40.14 27.37
CA CYS A 603 -4.34 -41.57 27.71
C CYS A 603 -3.16 -42.34 27.11
N TYR A 604 -2.23 -41.64 26.44
CA TYR A 604 -0.98 -42.16 25.87
C TYR A 604 -1.12 -43.31 24.85
N SER A 605 -2.35 -43.60 24.44
CA SER A 605 -2.67 -44.54 23.35
C SER A 605 -2.08 -44.05 22.03
N SER A 606 -1.38 -44.93 21.31
CA SER A 606 -0.94 -44.72 19.92
C SER A 606 -2.08 -44.83 18.90
N ASP A 607 -3.28 -45.20 19.34
CA ASP A 607 -4.51 -45.17 18.52
C ASP A 607 -5.16 -43.78 18.55
N ALA A 608 -4.42 -42.78 18.04
CA ALA A 608 -4.84 -41.40 17.91
C ALA A 608 -4.24 -40.74 16.66
N THR A 609 -4.94 -39.73 16.13
CA THR A 609 -4.58 -39.02 14.90
C THR A 609 -4.75 -37.52 15.06
N ARG A 610 -3.84 -36.72 14.52
CA ARG A 610 -4.01 -35.27 14.37
C ARG A 610 -5.18 -34.96 13.44
N GLU A 611 -5.75 -33.76 13.56
CA GLU A 611 -6.49 -33.17 12.45
C GLU A 611 -5.55 -32.98 11.25
N THR A 612 -6.08 -33.26 10.06
CA THR A 612 -5.36 -33.19 8.78
C THR A 612 -5.75 -31.98 7.95
N ASP A 613 -6.82 -31.28 8.31
CA ASP A 613 -7.16 -29.99 7.72
C ASP A 613 -6.27 -28.85 8.27
N THR A 614 -6.09 -27.84 7.43
CA THR A 614 -5.40 -26.58 7.76
C THR A 614 -6.40 -25.44 7.93
N MET A 615 -5.99 -24.35 8.59
CA MET A 615 -6.79 -23.15 8.74
C MET A 615 -6.75 -22.26 7.49
N ASP A 616 -7.85 -21.57 7.24
CA ASP A 616 -7.96 -20.51 6.25
C ASP A 616 -7.01 -19.32 6.53
N THR A 617 -6.46 -18.72 5.47
CA THR A 617 -5.48 -17.62 5.59
C THR A 617 -6.00 -16.40 6.33
N PHE A 618 -7.32 -16.15 6.31
CA PHE A 618 -7.91 -15.02 7.02
C PHE A 618 -7.93 -15.21 8.54
N VAL A 619 -7.62 -16.41 9.06
CA VAL A 619 -7.30 -16.61 10.49
C VAL A 619 -5.96 -15.95 10.80
N ASP A 620 -4.91 -16.32 10.08
CA ASP A 620 -3.57 -15.73 10.22
C ASP A 620 -3.60 -14.21 9.96
N SER A 621 -4.23 -13.78 8.87
CA SER A 621 -4.35 -12.36 8.49
C SER A 621 -5.24 -11.54 9.44
N SER A 622 -5.93 -12.15 10.41
CA SER A 622 -6.85 -11.43 11.30
C SER A 622 -6.20 -10.79 12.53
N TRP A 623 -4.92 -11.04 12.81
CA TRP A 623 -4.24 -10.55 14.02
C TRP A 623 -2.80 -10.01 13.83
N TYR A 624 -2.21 -10.10 12.62
CA TYR A 624 -0.80 -9.73 12.33
C TYR A 624 -0.36 -8.33 12.80
N PHE A 625 -1.29 -7.37 12.85
CA PHE A 625 -1.05 -6.00 13.30
C PHE A 625 -0.68 -5.89 14.78
N LEU A 626 -1.10 -6.87 15.60
CA LEU A 626 -0.60 -7.03 16.96
C LEU A 626 0.85 -7.53 16.91
N ARG A 627 1.11 -8.64 16.19
CA ARG A 627 2.42 -9.29 16.16
C ARG A 627 3.53 -8.40 15.62
N HIS A 628 3.22 -7.46 14.73
CA HIS A 628 4.18 -6.45 14.28
C HIS A 628 4.79 -5.61 15.43
N ILE A 629 4.07 -5.39 16.53
CA ILE A 629 4.55 -4.62 17.69
C ILE A 629 5.66 -5.40 18.43
N ASP A 630 5.54 -6.72 18.49
CA ASP A 630 6.43 -7.60 19.27
C ASP A 630 6.69 -8.94 18.54
N PRO A 631 7.36 -8.92 17.37
CA PRO A 631 7.37 -10.06 16.44
C PRO A 631 8.29 -11.22 16.86
N LYS A 632 9.08 -11.03 17.93
CA LYS A 632 10.12 -11.97 18.39
C LYS A 632 9.84 -12.55 19.79
N ASN A 633 8.67 -12.27 20.37
CA ASN A 633 8.32 -12.82 21.67
C ASN A 633 7.91 -14.29 21.54
N ASP A 634 8.70 -15.17 22.15
CA ASP A 634 8.54 -16.63 22.16
C ASP A 634 7.70 -17.12 23.36
N SER A 635 7.51 -16.26 24.36
CA SER A 635 6.79 -16.55 25.61
C SER A 635 5.32 -16.14 25.60
N GLU A 636 4.95 -15.09 24.86
CA GLU A 636 3.58 -14.65 24.67
C GLU A 636 3.35 -14.03 23.28
N LEU A 637 2.07 -13.90 22.90
CA LEU A 637 1.62 -13.32 21.63
C LEU A 637 2.23 -11.92 21.36
N ILE A 638 2.24 -11.09 22.41
CA ILE A 638 2.66 -9.69 22.44
C ILE A 638 2.73 -9.23 23.91
N ASP A 639 3.81 -8.54 24.32
CA ASP A 639 3.87 -7.92 25.66
C ASP A 639 2.69 -6.96 25.88
N LYS A 640 1.96 -7.17 26.98
CA LYS A 640 0.71 -6.43 27.29
C LYS A 640 0.90 -4.92 27.48
N LYS A 641 2.11 -4.48 27.85
CA LYS A 641 2.45 -3.06 27.98
C LYS A 641 2.78 -2.44 26.62
N LEU A 642 3.52 -3.14 25.75
CA LEU A 642 3.75 -2.74 24.36
C LEU A 642 2.44 -2.67 23.58
N SER A 643 1.53 -3.64 23.79
CA SER A 643 0.15 -3.58 23.31
C SER A 643 -0.54 -2.28 23.78
N LYS A 644 -0.56 -2.01 25.08
CA LYS A 644 -1.16 -0.80 25.67
C LYS A 644 -0.53 0.54 25.23
N GLU A 645 0.74 0.55 24.81
CA GLU A 645 1.48 1.75 24.43
C GLU A 645 1.48 2.05 22.92
N ASN A 646 1.19 1.08 22.05
CA ASN A 646 1.26 1.23 20.58
C ASN A 646 -0.10 1.06 19.88
N MET A 647 -1.10 0.47 20.55
CA MET A 647 -2.53 0.61 20.22
C MET A 647 -3.02 1.99 20.76
N PRO A 648 -4.08 2.67 20.26
CA PRO A 648 -5.26 2.16 19.56
C PRO A 648 -5.20 2.21 18.03
N VAL A 649 -5.75 1.13 17.50
CA VAL A 649 -5.87 0.63 16.13
C VAL A 649 -6.87 -0.50 16.43
N ASP A 650 -8.20 -0.52 16.26
CA ASP A 650 -9.34 -0.38 15.23
C ASP A 650 -10.10 -1.78 14.43
N VAL A 651 -10.13 -4.06 14.96
CA VAL A 651 -10.84 -5.33 15.50
C VAL A 651 -10.04 -6.04 16.68
N PHE A 652 -10.71 -6.54 17.77
CA PHE A 652 -10.61 -7.77 18.65
C PHE A 652 -9.31 -8.47 19.22
N LEU A 653 -9.05 -8.34 20.55
CA LEU A 653 -8.54 -9.39 21.50
C LEU A 653 -8.79 -8.96 22.99
N PHE A 654 -9.93 -8.33 23.24
CA PHE A 654 -10.17 -7.55 24.47
C PHE A 654 -10.55 -8.43 25.67
N ASP A 655 -11.45 -9.39 25.48
CA ASP A 655 -12.06 -10.21 26.53
C ASP A 655 -11.02 -11.04 27.33
N ILE A 656 -9.93 -11.47 26.66
CA ILE A 656 -8.80 -12.19 27.27
C ILE A 656 -7.67 -11.26 27.77
N GLY A 657 -7.87 -9.94 27.72
CA GLY A 657 -6.94 -8.93 28.24
C GLY A 657 -5.58 -8.89 27.52
N VAL A 658 -5.58 -9.00 26.19
CA VAL A 658 -4.38 -8.88 25.34
C VAL A 658 -4.44 -7.62 24.46
N SER A 659 -5.63 -7.26 23.96
CA SER A 659 -5.88 -5.91 23.41
C SER A 659 -6.37 -4.96 24.50
N PRO A 660 -5.89 -3.70 24.57
CA PRO A 660 -6.39 -2.67 25.47
C PRO A 660 -7.69 -2.01 24.97
N VAL A 661 -8.12 -2.34 23.76
CA VAL A 661 -9.27 -1.75 23.05
C VAL A 661 -10.14 -2.83 22.45
N GLN A 662 -11.46 -2.63 22.48
CA GLN A 662 -12.41 -3.48 21.76
C GLN A 662 -12.10 -3.52 20.26
N GLU A 663 -11.65 -2.37 19.75
CA GLU A 663 -11.57 -2.12 18.34
C GLU A 663 -10.08 -2.16 17.80
N PRO A 664 -9.90 -2.53 16.51
CA PRO A 664 -8.24 -2.91 14.89
C PRO A 664 -7.22 -1.98 14.06
N PHE A 665 -7.67 -1.07 13.14
CA PHE A 665 -7.05 0.17 12.61
C PHE A 665 -8.05 1.37 12.46
N LYS A 666 -7.91 2.40 13.30
CA LYS A 666 -8.85 3.55 13.52
C LYS A 666 -9.46 4.24 12.31
N GLN A 667 -8.61 4.55 11.34
CA GLN A 667 -8.93 5.40 10.22
C GLN A 667 -8.61 4.65 8.94
N LEU A 668 -9.62 4.34 8.15
CA LEU A 668 -9.49 3.51 6.97
C LEU A 668 -9.29 4.36 5.70
N ILE A 669 -8.40 3.92 4.81
CA ILE A 669 -8.25 4.49 3.47
C ILE A 669 -8.40 3.36 2.46
N VAL A 670 -9.62 3.18 1.95
CA VAL A 670 -9.88 2.27 0.85
C VAL A 670 -9.31 2.88 -0.42
N GLN A 671 -8.22 2.33 -0.95
CA GLN A 671 -7.62 2.80 -2.21
C GLN A 671 -8.37 2.26 -3.43
N GLY A 672 -8.55 3.13 -4.44
CA GLY A 672 -9.10 2.72 -5.73
C GLY A 672 -8.13 1.84 -6.51
N LEU A 673 -8.66 1.04 -7.44
CA LEU A 673 -7.88 0.02 -8.15
C LEU A 673 -6.95 0.66 -9.18
N VAL A 674 -5.70 0.15 -9.27
CA VAL A 674 -4.84 0.42 -10.43
C VAL A 674 -5.23 -0.56 -11.53
N LYS A 675 -5.55 0.00 -12.70
CA LYS A 675 -5.98 -0.72 -13.89
C LYS A 675 -4.95 -0.63 -15.00
N SER A 676 -4.96 -1.61 -15.88
CA SER A 676 -4.20 -1.61 -17.13
C SER A 676 -5.07 -2.17 -18.25
N LYS A 677 -4.69 -1.93 -19.52
CA LYS A 677 -5.32 -2.60 -20.66
C LYS A 677 -5.07 -4.11 -20.54
N SER A 678 -6.12 -4.90 -20.40
CA SER A 678 -6.10 -6.35 -20.67
C SER A 678 -6.51 -6.60 -22.12
N TYR A 679 -5.95 -7.67 -22.70
CA TYR A 679 -6.25 -8.12 -24.06
C TYR A 679 -6.83 -9.53 -23.98
N LYS A 680 -8.05 -9.72 -24.50
CA LYS A 680 -8.81 -10.97 -24.37
C LYS A 680 -9.35 -11.41 -25.73
N VAL A 681 -9.10 -12.65 -26.14
CA VAL A 681 -9.59 -13.16 -27.42
C VAL A 681 -11.12 -13.31 -27.37
N LYS A 682 -11.86 -12.71 -28.33
CA LYS A 682 -13.34 -12.72 -28.31
C LYS A 682 -13.95 -14.12 -28.43
N SER A 683 -13.29 -15.03 -29.16
CA SER A 683 -13.76 -16.40 -29.42
C SER A 683 -13.66 -17.33 -28.20
N SER A 684 -12.49 -17.37 -27.56
CA SER A 684 -12.14 -18.32 -26.50
C SER A 684 -12.15 -17.72 -25.09
N GLY A 685 -12.21 -16.39 -24.98
CA GLY A 685 -12.09 -15.68 -23.71
C GLY A 685 -10.70 -15.74 -23.05
N LYS A 686 -9.69 -16.30 -23.71
CA LYS A 686 -8.31 -16.36 -23.20
C LYS A 686 -7.69 -14.96 -23.14
N TYR A 687 -7.00 -14.63 -22.04
CA TYR A 687 -6.16 -13.44 -21.96
C TYR A 687 -4.82 -13.64 -22.68
N LEU A 688 -4.26 -12.56 -23.21
CA LEU A 688 -2.98 -12.52 -23.93
C LEU A 688 -1.98 -11.57 -23.25
N LEU A 689 -0.69 -11.88 -23.39
CA LEU A 689 0.41 -10.96 -23.11
C LEU A 689 0.43 -9.81 -24.14
N PRO A 690 0.86 -8.59 -23.79
CA PRO A 690 0.93 -7.46 -24.73
C PRO A 690 1.76 -7.73 -26.00
N GLN A 691 2.75 -8.63 -25.93
CA GLN A 691 3.59 -9.05 -27.06
C GLN A 691 2.90 -10.03 -28.03
N GLU A 692 1.77 -10.63 -27.64
CA GLU A 692 0.93 -11.51 -28.49
C GLU A 692 -0.13 -10.71 -29.27
N VAL A 693 -0.08 -9.37 -29.22
CA VAL A 693 -1.05 -8.45 -29.85
C VAL A 693 -0.39 -7.76 -31.05
N GLU A 694 -1.07 -7.79 -32.19
CA GLU A 694 -0.74 -6.95 -33.35
C GLU A 694 -1.47 -5.60 -33.22
N ASP A 695 -0.74 -4.51 -33.49
CA ASP A 695 -1.17 -3.12 -33.26
C ASP A 695 -1.97 -2.88 -31.96
N PRO A 696 -1.33 -2.94 -30.77
CA PRO A 696 -1.98 -2.71 -29.48
C PRO A 696 -2.47 -1.25 -29.24
N LEU A 697 -2.27 -0.36 -30.21
CA LEU A 697 -2.76 1.03 -30.19
C LEU A 697 -4.00 1.24 -31.10
N SER A 698 -4.27 0.32 -32.02
CA SER A 698 -5.48 0.27 -32.85
C SER A 698 -6.78 0.31 -32.04
N THR A 699 -7.86 0.77 -32.68
CA THR A 699 -9.24 0.58 -32.21
C THR A 699 -9.70 -0.87 -32.31
N GLU A 700 -9.12 -1.65 -33.21
CA GLU A 700 -9.42 -3.07 -33.46
C GLU A 700 -8.13 -3.92 -33.43
N PRO A 701 -7.48 -4.08 -32.27
CA PRO A 701 -6.29 -4.91 -32.15
C PRO A 701 -6.63 -6.40 -32.30
N VAL A 702 -5.70 -7.14 -32.87
CA VAL A 702 -5.86 -8.57 -33.20
C VAL A 702 -4.75 -9.41 -32.59
N LYS A 703 -4.99 -10.71 -32.41
CA LYS A 703 -3.96 -11.66 -31.97
C LYS A 703 -2.90 -11.82 -33.06
N LYS A 704 -1.63 -11.69 -32.67
CA LYS A 704 -0.46 -11.88 -33.55
C LYS A 704 -0.50 -13.27 -34.20
N GLY A 705 -0.27 -13.32 -35.51
CA GLY A 705 -0.25 -14.56 -36.31
C GLY A 705 -1.62 -15.17 -36.67
N THR A 706 -2.63 -15.11 -35.81
CA THR A 706 -3.98 -15.67 -36.13
C THR A 706 -5.00 -14.61 -36.56
N LEU A 707 -4.72 -13.32 -36.35
CA LEU A 707 -5.60 -12.19 -36.65
C LEU A 707 -6.99 -12.26 -35.96
N GLU A 708 -7.13 -13.07 -34.90
CA GLU A 708 -8.37 -13.16 -34.13
C GLU A 708 -8.67 -11.83 -33.41
N PRO A 709 -9.91 -11.32 -33.48
CA PRO A 709 -10.25 -10.01 -32.92
C PRO A 709 -10.27 -10.03 -31.39
N LEU A 710 -9.67 -9.00 -30.79
CA LEU A 710 -9.55 -8.89 -29.34
C LEU A 710 -10.61 -7.97 -28.74
N GLU A 711 -10.97 -8.26 -27.49
CA GLU A 711 -11.62 -7.35 -26.57
C GLU A 711 -10.53 -6.69 -25.71
N VAL A 712 -10.55 -5.35 -25.63
CA VAL A 712 -9.62 -4.57 -24.79
C VAL A 712 -10.41 -3.86 -23.69
N LYS A 713 -10.01 -4.07 -22.44
CA LYS A 713 -10.68 -3.46 -21.26
C LYS A 713 -9.66 -2.87 -20.28
N TRP A 714 -10.07 -1.80 -19.59
CA TRP A 714 -9.32 -1.28 -18.44
C TRP A 714 -9.71 -2.06 -17.20
N GLU A 715 -8.90 -3.07 -16.86
CA GLU A 715 -9.17 -3.98 -15.75
C GLU A 715 -8.11 -3.86 -14.65
N LYS A 716 -8.48 -4.25 -13.42
CA LYS A 716 -7.52 -4.38 -12.29
C LYS A 716 -6.29 -5.16 -12.77
N MET A 717 -5.10 -4.68 -12.40
CA MET A 717 -3.86 -5.44 -12.63
C MET A 717 -3.92 -6.80 -11.92
N SER A 718 -3.72 -7.90 -12.65
CA SER A 718 -3.53 -9.23 -12.07
C SER A 718 -2.67 -10.14 -12.97
N LYS A 719 -1.98 -11.10 -12.36
CA LYS A 719 -1.11 -12.07 -13.06
C LYS A 719 -1.90 -12.86 -14.13
N SER A 720 -3.10 -13.30 -13.77
CA SER A 720 -4.07 -14.01 -14.62
C SER A 720 -4.63 -13.22 -15.83
N LYS A 721 -4.35 -11.92 -15.93
CA LYS A 721 -4.80 -11.04 -17.03
C LYS A 721 -3.65 -10.50 -17.87
N HIS A 722 -2.41 -10.90 -17.55
CA HIS A 722 -1.18 -10.47 -18.22
C HIS A 722 -1.01 -8.95 -18.38
N ASN A 723 -1.69 -8.16 -17.53
CA ASN A 723 -1.77 -6.70 -17.62
C ASN A 723 -1.06 -5.96 -16.46
N GLY A 724 -0.40 -6.70 -15.57
CA GLY A 724 0.39 -6.13 -14.47
C GLY A 724 1.69 -5.51 -14.98
N VAL A 725 1.93 -4.24 -14.65
CA VAL A 725 3.20 -3.54 -14.92
C VAL A 725 4.11 -3.72 -13.71
N GLU A 726 5.32 -4.27 -13.92
CA GLU A 726 6.29 -4.50 -12.84
C GLU A 726 6.94 -3.18 -12.40
N PRO A 727 7.09 -2.89 -11.09
CA PRO A 727 7.65 -1.62 -10.66
C PRO A 727 9.14 -1.49 -10.93
N THR A 728 9.87 -2.60 -11.05
CA THR A 728 11.31 -2.62 -11.35
C THR A 728 11.60 -1.86 -12.63
N GLU A 729 10.88 -2.17 -13.72
CA GLU A 729 10.95 -1.50 -15.02
C GLU A 729 10.73 0.02 -14.90
N ILE A 730 9.74 0.45 -14.12
CA ILE A 730 9.41 1.87 -13.96
C ILE A 730 10.46 2.61 -13.12
N ILE A 731 11.10 1.93 -12.18
CA ILE A 731 12.24 2.46 -11.40
C ILE A 731 13.51 2.51 -12.27
N GLU A 732 13.73 1.51 -13.12
CA GLU A 732 14.83 1.42 -14.11
C GLU A 732 14.64 2.33 -15.31
N LYS A 733 13.44 2.88 -15.52
CA LYS A 733 13.15 3.90 -16.54
C LYS A 733 13.26 5.32 -15.95
N TYR A 734 12.74 5.53 -14.74
CA TYR A 734 12.50 6.89 -14.22
C TYR A 734 13.09 7.20 -12.83
N GLY A 735 13.53 6.20 -12.07
CA GLY A 735 13.98 6.36 -10.68
C GLY A 735 12.83 6.42 -9.66
N CYS A 736 13.12 5.97 -8.43
CA CYS A 736 12.12 5.70 -7.39
C CYS A 736 11.18 6.87 -7.10
N ASP A 737 11.68 8.09 -6.92
CA ASP A 737 10.83 9.24 -6.61
C ASP A 737 9.90 9.63 -7.78
N MET A 738 10.31 9.41 -9.02
CA MET A 738 9.45 9.61 -10.19
C MET A 738 8.37 8.51 -10.27
N THR A 739 8.72 7.25 -9.97
CA THR A 739 7.74 6.15 -9.81
C THR A 739 6.69 6.49 -8.72
N ARG A 740 7.14 7.04 -7.59
CA ARG A 740 6.28 7.49 -6.48
C ARG A 740 5.38 8.66 -6.86
N PHE A 741 5.90 9.65 -7.58
CA PHE A 741 5.07 10.73 -8.13
C PHE A 741 4.02 10.21 -9.12
N LEU A 742 4.41 9.36 -10.07
CA LEU A 742 3.53 8.83 -11.12
C LEU A 742 2.33 8.07 -10.55
N ILE A 743 2.52 7.30 -9.47
CA ILE A 743 1.44 6.53 -8.85
C ILE A 743 0.55 7.35 -7.91
N LEU A 744 1.05 8.46 -7.36
CA LEU A 744 0.31 9.39 -6.48
C LEU A 744 -0.38 10.56 -7.20
N ALA A 745 -0.09 10.78 -8.49
CA ALA A 745 -0.64 11.87 -9.28
C ALA A 745 -2.08 11.64 -9.79
N ASP A 746 -2.64 12.70 -10.37
CA ASP A 746 -3.88 12.78 -11.16
C ASP A 746 -5.20 12.52 -10.42
N VAL A 747 -5.26 11.50 -9.58
CA VAL A 747 -6.49 11.01 -8.95
C VAL A 747 -6.35 10.88 -7.44
N SER A 748 -7.45 11.10 -6.71
CA SER A 748 -7.50 10.82 -5.26
C SER A 748 -7.11 9.36 -4.98
N PRO A 749 -6.41 9.04 -3.88
CA PRO A 749 -6.14 7.66 -3.47
C PRO A 749 -7.36 6.74 -3.50
N LYS A 750 -8.55 7.25 -3.11
CA LYS A 750 -9.81 6.50 -3.13
C LYS A 750 -10.38 6.22 -4.53
N SER A 751 -9.93 6.92 -5.56
CA SER A 751 -10.43 6.77 -6.94
C SER A 751 -9.63 5.74 -7.74
N ASP A 752 -10.30 4.95 -8.59
CA ASP A 752 -9.64 4.07 -9.58
C ASP A 752 -8.62 4.87 -10.42
N ARG A 753 -7.43 4.29 -10.68
CA ARG A 753 -6.41 4.86 -11.58
C ARG A 753 -6.25 3.95 -12.80
N ASN A 754 -6.52 4.46 -14.00
CA ASN A 754 -5.96 3.86 -15.21
C ASN A 754 -4.45 4.16 -15.23
N TRP A 755 -3.61 3.12 -15.31
CA TRP A 755 -2.17 3.30 -15.39
C TRP A 755 -1.79 3.94 -16.72
N SER A 756 -1.10 5.09 -16.63
CA SER A 756 -0.47 5.76 -17.75
C SER A 756 0.75 6.56 -17.26
N GLU A 757 1.71 6.73 -18.16
CA GLU A 757 2.93 7.52 -17.98
C GLU A 757 2.77 8.99 -18.42
N ASP A 758 1.65 9.40 -19.03
CA ASP A 758 1.44 10.77 -19.58
C ASP A 758 1.84 11.90 -18.60
N SER A 759 1.54 11.70 -17.32
CA SER A 759 1.83 12.63 -16.23
C SER A 759 3.33 12.85 -16.00
N PHE A 760 4.22 12.00 -16.54
CA PHE A 760 5.67 12.14 -16.47
C PHE A 760 6.13 13.52 -16.97
N VAL A 761 5.58 14.02 -18.09
CA VAL A 761 5.97 15.33 -18.64
C VAL A 761 5.71 16.46 -17.64
N ARG A 762 4.56 16.41 -16.97
CA ARG A 762 4.13 17.41 -15.98
C ARG A 762 4.92 17.31 -14.68
N ILE A 763 5.19 16.09 -14.20
CA ILE A 763 6.00 15.85 -12.99
C ILE A 763 7.46 16.24 -13.24
N LYS A 764 8.02 15.87 -14.40
CA LYS A 764 9.36 16.29 -14.85
C LYS A 764 9.49 17.81 -14.89
N SER A 765 8.47 18.53 -15.38
CA SER A 765 8.47 20.00 -15.34
C SER A 765 8.53 20.55 -13.90
N LEU A 766 7.75 19.96 -12.98
CA LEU A 766 7.73 20.34 -11.56
C LEU A 766 9.10 20.12 -10.89
N THR A 767 9.68 18.92 -11.04
CA THR A 767 10.99 18.60 -10.42
C THR A 767 12.13 19.38 -11.05
N SER A 768 12.17 19.52 -12.38
CA SER A 768 13.13 20.38 -13.07
C SER A 768 13.06 21.84 -12.60
N ARG A 769 11.85 22.39 -12.38
CA ARG A 769 11.65 23.75 -11.86
C ARG A 769 12.20 23.90 -10.43
N LEU A 770 11.86 22.99 -9.52
CA LEU A 770 12.34 23.05 -8.13
C LEU A 770 13.87 22.87 -8.04
N TRP A 771 14.46 21.94 -8.80
CA TRP A 771 15.91 21.82 -8.88
C TRP A 771 16.56 23.11 -9.40
N SER A 772 16.00 23.68 -10.47
CA SER A 772 16.51 24.93 -11.05
C SER A 772 16.41 26.10 -10.08
N LEU A 773 15.38 26.17 -9.23
CA LEU A 773 15.26 27.19 -8.17
C LEU A 773 16.37 27.05 -7.11
N VAL A 774 16.65 25.85 -6.63
CA VAL A 774 17.74 25.62 -5.66
C VAL A 774 19.11 25.93 -6.29
N TYR A 775 19.35 25.44 -7.51
CA TYR A 775 20.59 25.71 -8.26
C TYR A 775 20.81 27.20 -8.53
N GLN A 776 19.76 27.93 -8.94
CA GLN A 776 19.80 29.38 -9.09
C GLN A 776 20.11 30.05 -7.75
N THR A 777 19.45 29.66 -6.65
CA THR A 777 19.69 30.21 -5.30
C THR A 777 21.15 30.03 -4.85
N LEU A 778 21.80 28.92 -5.19
CA LEU A 778 23.22 28.69 -4.89
C LEU A 778 24.15 29.59 -5.72
N ARG A 779 23.85 29.83 -7.00
CA ARG A 779 24.69 30.65 -7.90
C ARG A 779 24.36 32.14 -7.96
N VAL A 780 23.23 32.58 -7.39
CA VAL A 780 22.79 33.99 -7.44
C VAL A 780 23.77 34.96 -6.75
N GLN A 781 24.67 34.44 -5.90
CA GLN A 781 25.73 35.22 -5.26
C GLN A 781 26.93 35.46 -6.20
N GLU A 782 27.25 34.51 -7.09
CA GLU A 782 28.33 34.59 -8.10
C GLU A 782 28.04 35.62 -9.20
N VAL A 783 26.79 36.06 -9.34
CA VAL A 783 26.30 36.88 -10.46
C VAL A 783 25.93 38.28 -9.99
N GLU A 784 26.61 39.31 -10.51
CA GLU A 784 26.19 40.71 -10.36
C GLU A 784 24.93 41.00 -11.18
N SER A 785 24.04 41.86 -10.68
CA SER A 785 22.83 42.22 -11.43
C SER A 785 23.19 43.22 -12.53
N THR A 786 23.04 42.81 -13.79
CA THR A 786 23.11 43.70 -14.95
C THR A 786 21.76 44.35 -15.29
N LYS A 787 20.77 44.23 -14.40
CA LYS A 787 19.45 44.86 -14.50
C LYS A 787 19.30 45.96 -13.46
N GLU A 788 18.54 46.99 -13.81
CA GLU A 788 18.08 48.00 -12.87
C GLU A 788 17.30 47.35 -11.71
N PRO A 789 17.42 47.86 -10.46
CA PRO A 789 16.64 47.37 -9.32
C PRO A 789 15.13 47.52 -9.54
N ILE A 790 14.34 46.61 -8.96
CA ILE A 790 12.88 46.75 -9.02
C ILE A 790 12.40 47.85 -8.07
N SER A 791 11.25 48.47 -8.39
CA SER A 791 10.70 49.53 -7.53
C SER A 791 10.39 49.02 -6.13
N GLU A 792 10.59 49.86 -5.11
CA GLU A 792 10.37 49.49 -3.70
C GLU A 792 8.92 48.98 -3.45
N HIS A 793 7.95 49.50 -4.21
CA HIS A 793 6.57 49.04 -4.18
C HIS A 793 6.43 47.60 -4.69
N GLU A 794 7.01 47.28 -5.85
CA GLU A 794 6.97 45.93 -6.43
C GLU A 794 7.78 44.93 -5.59
N TYR A 795 8.90 45.36 -5.01
CA TYR A 795 9.69 44.57 -4.06
C TYR A 795 8.86 44.18 -2.83
N LYS A 796 8.22 45.16 -2.18
CA LYS A 796 7.34 44.92 -1.02
C LYS A 796 6.13 44.04 -1.39
N LYS A 797 5.55 44.25 -2.57
CA LYS A 797 4.42 43.47 -3.09
C LYS A 797 4.80 42.00 -3.31
N GLN A 798 5.88 41.70 -4.03
CA GLN A 798 6.31 40.32 -4.26
C GLN A 798 6.75 39.60 -2.97
N LEU A 799 7.26 40.32 -1.96
CA LEU A 799 7.47 39.76 -0.63
C LEU A 799 6.15 39.39 0.07
N ALA A 800 5.13 40.25 0.01
CA ALA A 800 3.80 39.96 0.55
C ALA A 800 3.13 38.78 -0.18
N ASP A 801 3.24 38.72 -1.52
CA ASP A 801 2.76 37.62 -2.36
C ASP A 801 3.44 36.29 -1.98
N LEU A 802 4.74 36.29 -1.63
CA LEU A 802 5.45 35.11 -1.12
C LEU A 802 4.94 34.64 0.25
N VAL A 803 4.63 35.57 1.16
CA VAL A 803 4.07 35.26 2.48
C VAL A 803 2.65 34.70 2.38
N ASP A 804 1.77 35.30 1.56
CA ASP A 804 0.44 34.74 1.30
C ASP A 804 0.53 33.37 0.62
N ALA A 805 1.34 33.25 -0.44
CA ALA A 805 1.56 31.99 -1.14
C ALA A 805 2.01 30.87 -0.20
N ARG A 806 3.02 31.12 0.66
CA ARG A 806 3.49 30.14 1.65
C ARG A 806 2.33 29.66 2.52
N ASN A 807 1.60 30.58 3.15
CA ASN A 807 0.56 30.27 4.11
C ASN A 807 -0.67 29.61 3.45
N TYR A 808 -1.11 30.13 2.30
CA TYR A 808 -2.20 29.58 1.50
C TYR A 808 -1.90 28.15 1.05
N TYR A 809 -0.77 27.92 0.38
CA TYR A 809 -0.43 26.59 -0.11
C TYR A 809 -0.11 25.63 1.03
N PHE A 810 0.59 26.07 2.10
CA PHE A 810 0.78 25.27 3.31
C PHE A 810 -0.55 24.79 3.89
N ARG A 811 -1.51 25.71 4.12
CA ARG A 811 -2.82 25.38 4.70
C ARG A 811 -3.55 24.33 3.87
N HIS A 812 -3.55 24.48 2.55
CA HIS A 812 -4.18 23.52 1.64
C HIS A 812 -3.45 22.17 1.57
N ILE A 813 -2.12 22.16 1.58
CA ILE A 813 -1.32 20.92 1.59
C ILE A 813 -1.47 20.17 2.92
N ASN A 814 -1.42 20.87 4.05
CA ASN A 814 -1.60 20.28 5.38
C ASN A 814 -3.02 19.72 5.58
N PHE A 815 -4.05 20.36 5.02
CA PHE A 815 -5.40 19.79 4.95
C PHE A 815 -5.47 18.55 4.05
N SER A 816 -4.73 18.55 2.92
CA SER A 816 -4.70 17.41 2.00
C SER A 816 -3.97 16.19 2.54
N PHE A 817 -2.90 16.35 3.32
CA PHE A 817 -2.28 15.25 4.06
C PHE A 817 -3.11 14.86 5.30
N GLY A 818 -3.47 15.83 6.14
CA GLY A 818 -4.04 15.57 7.46
C GLY A 818 -5.48 15.05 7.42
N THR A 819 -6.32 15.66 6.58
CA THR A 819 -7.78 15.45 6.57
C THR A 819 -8.23 14.61 5.38
N ASN A 820 -8.25 15.16 4.15
CA ASN A 820 -8.89 14.47 3.02
C ASN A 820 -8.00 13.43 2.29
N ARG A 821 -6.77 13.22 2.78
CA ARG A 821 -5.76 12.26 2.27
C ARG A 821 -5.47 12.35 0.76
N ASN A 822 -5.78 13.47 0.10
CA ASN A 822 -5.64 13.60 -1.34
C ASN A 822 -4.22 14.03 -1.76
N LEU A 823 -3.35 13.04 -1.98
CA LEU A 823 -1.94 13.25 -2.36
C LEU A 823 -1.77 13.86 -3.77
N ALA A 824 -2.69 13.61 -4.71
CA ALA A 824 -2.68 14.28 -6.01
C ALA A 824 -2.92 15.80 -5.87
N MET A 825 -3.77 16.22 -4.93
CA MET A 825 -3.95 17.63 -4.59
C MET A 825 -2.71 18.25 -3.95
N VAL A 826 -1.92 17.50 -3.16
CA VAL A 826 -0.63 17.98 -2.64
C VAL A 826 0.31 18.34 -3.80
N ILE A 827 0.50 17.43 -4.76
CA ILE A 827 1.37 17.65 -5.94
C ILE A 827 0.92 18.88 -6.73
N SER A 828 -0.39 19.01 -6.98
CA SER A 828 -0.99 20.15 -7.68
C SER A 828 -0.76 21.48 -6.95
N ARG A 829 -0.91 21.49 -5.61
CA ARG A 829 -0.71 22.68 -4.78
C ARG A 829 0.77 23.09 -4.71
N ILE A 830 1.69 22.13 -4.65
CA ILE A 830 3.13 22.42 -4.68
C ILE A 830 3.55 22.99 -6.05
N HIS A 831 3.00 22.48 -7.17
CA HIS A 831 3.22 23.08 -8.49
C HIS A 831 2.77 24.56 -8.54
N GLY A 832 1.64 24.89 -7.92
CA GLY A 832 1.17 26.28 -7.78
C GLY A 832 2.13 27.19 -7.00
N LEU A 833 2.66 26.71 -5.87
CA LEU A 833 3.67 27.44 -5.08
C LEU A 833 4.98 27.64 -5.85
N LEU A 834 5.44 26.63 -6.58
CA LEU A 834 6.66 26.69 -7.39
C LEU A 834 6.54 27.66 -8.57
N ASN A 835 5.33 27.86 -9.12
CA ASN A 835 5.09 28.85 -10.18
C ASN A 835 5.26 30.29 -9.67
N ILE A 836 4.87 30.56 -8.42
CA ILE A 836 5.09 31.87 -7.79
C ILE A 836 6.59 32.08 -7.55
N LEU A 837 7.27 31.13 -6.89
CA LEU A 837 8.73 31.17 -6.68
C LEU A 837 9.53 31.35 -7.98
N TRP A 838 9.06 30.78 -9.10
CA TRP A 838 9.69 30.92 -10.41
C TRP A 838 9.62 32.34 -10.97
N ASN A 839 8.49 33.03 -10.77
CA ASN A 839 8.22 34.34 -11.38
C ASN A 839 8.69 35.54 -10.53
N VAL A 840 9.11 35.31 -9.28
CA VAL A 840 9.75 36.32 -8.41
C VAL A 840 11.02 36.90 -9.06
N ASP A 841 11.28 38.19 -8.86
CA ASP A 841 12.45 38.85 -9.44
C ASP A 841 13.82 38.32 -8.91
N PHE A 842 14.87 38.52 -9.72
CA PHE A 842 16.25 38.18 -9.39
C PHE A 842 16.75 38.85 -8.10
N GLU A 843 16.40 40.11 -7.85
CA GLU A 843 16.82 40.83 -6.65
C GLU A 843 16.25 40.19 -5.38
N ILE A 844 14.97 39.82 -5.39
CA ILE A 844 14.32 39.12 -4.28
C ILE A 844 14.90 37.71 -4.11
N LYS A 845 15.16 36.98 -5.21
CA LYS A 845 15.83 35.67 -5.18
C LYS A 845 17.23 35.75 -4.55
N LYS A 846 17.96 36.85 -4.78
CA LYS A 846 19.30 37.11 -4.20
C LYS A 846 19.23 37.58 -2.74
N ASN A 847 18.25 38.41 -2.40
CA ASN A 847 18.27 39.20 -1.16
C ASN A 847 17.29 38.73 -0.07
N SER A 848 16.19 38.05 -0.41
CA SER A 848 15.11 37.76 0.53
C SER A 848 15.29 36.47 1.34
N GLY A 849 15.28 36.60 2.67
CA GLY A 849 15.10 35.48 3.60
C GLY A 849 13.71 34.83 3.50
N GLU A 850 12.69 35.54 3.04
CA GLU A 850 11.33 34.99 2.86
C GLU A 850 11.20 34.19 1.55
N PHE A 851 11.95 34.54 0.51
CA PHE A 851 12.12 33.66 -0.65
C PHE A 851 12.80 32.34 -0.23
N GLN A 852 13.93 32.41 0.50
CA GLN A 852 14.64 31.23 1.00
C GLN A 852 13.73 30.35 1.90
N ARG A 853 12.98 30.97 2.82
CA ARG A 853 12.00 30.29 3.69
C ARG A 853 10.89 29.61 2.90
N THR A 854 10.40 30.24 1.84
CA THR A 854 9.30 29.71 1.01
C THR A 854 9.78 28.59 0.08
N LEU A 855 11.02 28.66 -0.43
CA LEU A 855 11.68 27.58 -1.16
C LEU A 855 11.95 26.36 -0.26
N GLY A 856 12.53 26.55 0.93
CA GLY A 856 12.72 25.48 1.91
C GLY A 856 11.39 24.84 2.36
N THR A 857 10.34 25.65 2.51
CA THR A 857 8.98 25.18 2.79
C THR A 857 8.48 24.26 1.66
N ALA A 858 8.67 24.64 0.40
CA ALA A 858 8.27 23.81 -0.75
C ALA A 858 9.01 22.46 -0.77
N ILE A 859 10.29 22.42 -0.39
CA ILE A 859 11.08 21.18 -0.28
C ILE A 859 10.52 20.26 0.83
N ILE A 860 10.31 20.80 2.04
CA ILE A 860 9.80 20.01 3.18
C ILE A 860 8.40 19.47 2.88
N LEU A 861 7.50 20.27 2.30
CA LEU A 861 6.14 19.86 1.97
C LEU A 861 6.06 18.79 0.86
N LEU A 862 7.07 18.71 0.00
CA LEU A 862 7.16 17.72 -1.10
C LEU A 862 7.82 16.41 -0.65
N SER A 863 8.64 16.46 0.39
CA SER A 863 9.45 15.33 0.87
C SER A 863 8.71 14.04 1.24
N PRO A 864 7.43 14.02 1.68
CA PRO A 864 6.73 12.75 1.90
C PRO A 864 6.46 12.01 0.58
N ILE A 865 6.40 12.74 -0.54
CA ILE A 865 6.15 12.18 -1.87
C ILE A 865 7.47 11.78 -2.55
N ALA A 866 8.50 12.65 -2.47
CA ALA A 866 9.80 12.47 -3.12
C ALA A 866 10.97 12.63 -2.14
N PRO A 867 11.18 11.66 -1.22
CA PRO A 867 12.10 11.82 -0.09
C PRO A 867 13.57 11.98 -0.49
N HIS A 868 14.05 11.26 -1.52
CA HIS A 868 15.47 11.30 -1.93
C HIS A 868 15.79 12.62 -2.63
N PHE A 869 14.96 13.01 -3.58
CA PHE A 869 15.06 14.25 -4.34
C PHE A 869 14.95 15.49 -3.42
N CYS A 870 14.00 15.50 -2.48
CA CYS A 870 13.88 16.62 -1.54
C CYS A 870 15.05 16.69 -0.56
N SER A 871 15.64 15.56 -0.15
CA SER A 871 16.79 15.55 0.78
C SER A 871 18.09 16.01 0.11
N GLU A 872 18.33 15.63 -1.14
CA GLU A 872 19.39 16.18 -1.99
C GLU A 872 19.26 17.72 -2.13
N LEU A 873 18.06 18.22 -2.43
CA LEU A 873 17.79 19.65 -2.54
C LEU A 873 17.94 20.39 -1.20
N TRP A 874 17.57 19.75 -0.10
CA TRP A 874 17.75 20.29 1.25
C TRP A 874 19.24 20.38 1.60
N PHE A 875 20.02 19.35 1.31
CA PHE A 875 21.47 19.35 1.51
C PHE A 875 22.12 20.50 0.72
N GLY A 876 21.77 20.66 -0.55
CA GLY A 876 22.23 21.79 -1.36
C GLY A 876 21.89 23.15 -0.72
N LEU A 877 20.60 23.38 -0.43
CA LEU A 877 20.11 24.66 0.10
C LEU A 877 20.68 25.01 1.49
N SER A 878 21.05 24.01 2.31
CA SER A 878 21.57 24.20 3.68
C SER A 878 23.10 24.32 3.76
N SER A 879 23.84 23.73 2.82
CA SER A 879 25.29 23.57 2.93
C SER A 879 26.11 24.80 2.53
N ASN A 880 25.63 25.64 1.61
CA ASN A 880 26.49 26.65 0.96
C ASN A 880 25.78 27.97 0.59
N TYR A 881 24.87 28.44 1.44
CA TYR A 881 24.17 29.74 1.26
C TYR A 881 24.20 30.56 2.55
N VAL A 882 24.28 31.89 2.42
CA VAL A 882 24.18 32.84 3.54
C VAL A 882 22.80 32.72 4.18
N LYS A 883 22.71 32.13 5.38
CA LYS A 883 21.46 31.77 6.06
C LYS A 883 20.67 33.03 6.49
N LYS A 884 19.87 33.60 5.58
CA LYS A 884 19.13 34.87 5.76
C LYS A 884 17.82 34.74 6.57
N ASN A 885 17.43 33.52 6.91
CA ASN A 885 16.26 33.23 7.75
C ASN A 885 16.65 32.12 8.74
N THR A 886 17.40 32.49 9.78
CA THR A 886 18.04 31.58 10.73
C THR A 886 17.05 30.74 11.53
N ASP A 887 15.90 31.32 11.85
CA ASP A 887 15.01 30.81 12.91
C ASP A 887 13.93 29.88 12.36
N ALA A 888 13.67 29.93 11.05
CA ALA A 888 12.65 29.13 10.39
C ALA A 888 13.00 27.64 10.26
N PHE A 889 14.30 27.29 10.25
CA PHE A 889 14.80 25.95 9.96
C PHE A 889 16.02 25.57 10.79
N ASN A 890 16.17 24.29 11.13
CA ASN A 890 17.41 23.77 11.69
C ASN A 890 18.40 23.50 10.55
N TRP A 891 19.09 24.56 10.13
CA TRP A 891 20.04 24.58 9.01
C TRP A 891 21.25 23.65 9.11
N ASN A 892 21.45 22.97 10.24
CA ASN A 892 22.55 22.02 10.47
C ASN A 892 22.04 20.57 10.62
N ALA A 893 20.73 20.36 10.50
CA ALA A 893 20.09 19.04 10.56
C ALA A 893 19.55 18.65 9.17
N PRO A 894 19.44 17.33 8.89
CA PRO A 894 18.90 16.85 7.62
C PRO A 894 17.39 17.09 7.51
N LEU A 895 16.81 16.68 6.38
CA LEU A 895 15.42 16.99 6.04
C LEU A 895 14.43 16.40 7.05
N PHE A 896 14.56 15.12 7.41
CA PHE A 896 13.57 14.45 8.27
C PHE A 896 13.71 14.80 9.77
N GLN A 897 14.65 15.68 10.11
CA GLN A 897 14.76 16.33 11.42
C GLN A 897 14.21 17.76 11.43
N GLN A 898 13.73 18.28 10.29
CA GLN A 898 13.00 19.55 10.25
C GLN A 898 11.59 19.40 10.82
N LYS A 899 11.09 20.46 11.45
CA LYS A 899 9.68 20.56 11.81
C LYS A 899 8.84 20.71 10.54
N TRP A 900 7.67 20.06 10.49
CA TRP A 900 6.65 20.41 9.52
C TRP A 900 6.31 21.91 9.65
N PRO A 901 6.10 22.66 8.55
CA PRO A 901 5.86 24.10 8.62
C PRO A 901 4.56 24.44 9.37
N SER A 902 4.37 25.73 9.66
CA SER A 902 3.17 26.29 10.31
C SER A 902 2.63 27.49 9.53
N ILE A 903 1.38 27.86 9.83
CA ILE A 903 0.82 29.16 9.42
C ILE A 903 1.44 30.25 10.31
N ASP A 904 1.84 31.38 9.73
CA ASP A 904 2.34 32.56 10.45
C ASP A 904 1.22 33.21 11.30
N LEU A 905 1.53 33.68 12.51
CA LEU A 905 0.52 34.10 13.51
C LEU A 905 -0.26 35.38 13.14
N ASP A 906 0.32 36.21 12.28
CA ASP A 906 -0.23 37.41 11.67
C ASP A 906 -1.00 37.11 10.36
N TYR A 907 -0.85 35.92 9.79
CA TYR A 907 -1.46 35.58 8.49
C TYR A 907 -2.98 35.77 8.50
N SER A 908 -3.48 36.55 7.56
CA SER A 908 -4.87 37.00 7.52
C SER A 908 -5.81 35.93 6.93
N MET A 909 -6.51 35.22 7.82
CA MET A 909 -7.47 34.18 7.48
C MET A 909 -8.83 34.77 7.09
N LYS A 910 -9.28 34.48 5.88
CA LYS A 910 -10.59 34.90 5.35
C LYS A 910 -11.74 34.08 5.95
N ILE A 911 -12.59 34.71 6.75
CA ILE A 911 -13.88 34.15 7.22
C ILE A 911 -15.01 34.70 6.35
N LYS A 912 -15.86 33.81 5.84
CA LYS A 912 -17.08 34.18 5.09
C LYS A 912 -18.27 34.25 6.07
N ILE A 913 -18.88 35.41 6.19
CA ILE A 913 -20.15 35.59 6.93
C ILE A 913 -21.30 35.48 5.94
N LEU A 914 -22.31 34.68 6.28
CA LEU A 914 -23.53 34.50 5.49
C LEU A 914 -24.73 35.09 6.26
N LYS A 915 -25.60 35.83 5.56
CA LYS A 915 -26.89 36.34 6.06
C LYS A 915 -27.99 35.62 5.28
N ASN A 916 -28.83 34.85 5.96
CA ASN A 916 -29.85 33.97 5.36
C ASN A 916 -29.27 33.06 4.26
N ASN A 917 -28.17 32.37 4.57
CA ASN A 917 -27.34 31.53 3.68
C ASN A 917 -26.73 32.21 2.44
N LYS A 918 -26.99 33.49 2.19
CA LYS A 918 -26.35 34.28 1.12
C LYS A 918 -25.06 34.94 1.63
N PRO A 919 -23.99 35.08 0.81
CA PRO A 919 -22.79 35.81 1.20
C PRO A 919 -23.12 37.24 1.62
N PHE A 920 -22.65 37.65 2.80
CA PHE A 920 -22.88 39.00 3.35
C PHE A 920 -21.58 39.81 3.38
N ILE A 921 -20.53 39.29 4.01
CA ILE A 921 -19.22 39.92 4.05
C ILE A 921 -18.09 38.88 4.20
N ASN A 922 -16.90 39.23 3.76
CA ASN A 922 -15.67 38.51 4.09
C ASN A 922 -14.89 39.33 5.12
N VAL A 923 -14.55 38.75 6.26
CA VAL A 923 -13.68 39.39 7.26
C VAL A 923 -12.32 38.71 7.23
N MET A 924 -11.24 39.50 7.30
CA MET A 924 -9.88 39.01 7.41
C MET A 924 -9.50 39.00 8.91
N VAL A 925 -9.01 37.85 9.40
CA VAL A 925 -8.73 37.63 10.83
C VAL A 925 -7.32 37.05 10.98
N PRO A 926 -6.38 37.66 11.72
CA PRO A 926 -5.05 37.10 11.94
C PRO A 926 -5.11 35.67 12.50
N TYR A 927 -4.24 34.77 12.05
CA TYR A 927 -4.30 33.36 12.40
C TYR A 927 -4.23 33.10 13.92
N SER A 928 -3.45 33.92 14.63
CA SER A 928 -3.40 33.98 16.11
C SER A 928 -4.76 34.13 16.79
N ARG A 929 -5.70 34.86 16.18
CA ARG A 929 -7.10 35.02 16.63
C ARG A 929 -8.02 33.97 16.00
N PHE A 930 -7.76 33.55 14.75
CA PHE A 930 -8.52 32.46 14.13
C PHE A 930 -8.40 31.15 14.94
N GLN A 931 -7.20 30.82 15.44
CA GLN A 931 -6.95 29.58 16.18
C GLN A 931 -7.53 29.54 17.61
N SER A 932 -8.03 30.66 18.15
CA SER A 932 -8.70 30.69 19.46
C SER A 932 -10.21 30.42 19.38
N ILE A 933 -10.82 30.49 18.19
CA ILE A 933 -12.24 30.20 17.96
C ILE A 933 -12.55 28.74 18.35
N ARG A 934 -13.48 28.55 19.30
CA ARG A 934 -14.07 27.24 19.63
C ARG A 934 -15.57 27.21 19.32
N THR A 935 -16.27 28.33 19.46
CA THR A 935 -17.72 28.43 19.21
C THR A 935 -18.08 29.40 18.08
N LYS A 936 -19.32 29.30 17.58
CA LYS A 936 -19.89 30.20 16.57
C LYS A 936 -19.98 31.65 17.08
N GLU A 937 -20.25 31.81 18.37
CA GLU A 937 -20.38 33.10 19.05
C GLU A 937 -19.02 33.80 19.20
N GLU A 938 -17.94 33.03 19.38
CA GLU A 938 -16.56 33.54 19.39
C GLU A 938 -16.11 33.93 17.99
N ALA A 939 -16.44 33.13 16.97
CA ALA A 939 -16.21 33.48 15.57
C ALA A 939 -16.90 34.80 15.19
N LEU A 940 -18.15 35.00 15.63
CA LEU A 940 -18.90 36.24 15.42
C LEU A 940 -18.31 37.43 16.22
N GLU A 941 -17.91 37.22 17.47
CA GLU A 941 -17.31 38.27 18.32
C GLU A 941 -15.96 38.75 17.79
N ILE A 942 -15.12 37.83 17.29
CA ILE A 942 -13.85 38.15 16.63
C ILE A 942 -14.10 38.83 15.28
N CYS A 943 -14.97 38.28 14.43
CA CYS A 943 -15.31 38.89 13.14
C CYS A 943 -15.86 40.32 13.28
N TYR A 944 -16.71 40.59 14.27
CA TYR A 944 -17.19 41.94 14.57
C TYR A 944 -16.04 42.87 14.96
N TYR A 945 -15.15 42.42 15.85
CA TYR A 945 -14.01 43.22 16.30
C TYR A 945 -13.07 43.58 15.13
N GLU A 946 -12.72 42.63 14.27
CA GLU A 946 -11.87 42.89 13.10
C GLU A 946 -12.57 43.76 12.03
N ALA A 947 -13.86 43.55 11.77
CA ALA A 947 -14.61 44.36 10.79
C ALA A 947 -14.78 45.82 11.25
N VAL A 948 -14.89 46.06 12.56
CA VAL A 948 -14.95 47.39 13.16
C VAL A 948 -13.56 48.05 13.18
N LEU A 949 -12.51 47.34 13.61
CA LEU A 949 -11.15 47.89 13.65
C LEU A 949 -10.61 48.28 12.27
N ASN A 950 -10.86 47.44 11.25
CA ASN A 950 -10.33 47.64 9.90
C ASN A 950 -11.26 48.49 9.02
N PHE A 951 -12.16 49.29 9.63
CA PHE A 951 -13.09 50.25 8.99
C PHE A 951 -13.88 49.73 7.77
N THR A 952 -14.03 48.42 7.64
CA THR A 952 -14.52 47.80 6.39
C THR A 952 -16.05 47.84 6.27
N VAL A 953 -16.76 48.29 7.31
CA VAL A 953 -18.22 48.42 7.34
C VAL A 953 -18.65 49.64 8.15
N LYS A 954 -19.47 50.52 7.54
CA LYS A 954 -20.40 51.35 8.32
C LYS A 954 -21.59 50.49 8.76
N LEU A 955 -21.44 49.80 9.89
CA LEU A 955 -22.55 49.06 10.52
C LEU A 955 -23.67 50.04 10.92
N SER A 956 -24.93 49.61 10.83
CA SER A 956 -26.03 50.44 11.31
C SER A 956 -26.00 50.58 12.84
N ASN A 957 -26.63 51.64 13.38
CA ASN A 957 -26.77 51.80 14.82
C ASN A 957 -27.54 50.61 15.47
N GLU A 958 -28.42 49.96 14.72
CA GLU A 958 -29.19 48.79 15.14
C GLU A 958 -28.33 47.52 15.16
N GLU A 959 -27.47 47.33 14.15
CA GLU A 959 -26.50 46.22 14.11
C GLU A 959 -25.46 46.35 15.24
N ILE A 960 -25.04 47.59 15.56
CA ILE A 960 -24.19 47.89 16.72
C ILE A 960 -24.94 47.65 18.04
N ALA A 961 -26.23 48.00 18.14
CA ALA A 961 -27.04 47.78 19.33
C ALA A 961 -27.25 46.28 19.62
N TYR A 962 -27.66 45.49 18.61
CA TYR A 962 -27.84 44.04 18.71
C TYR A 962 -26.58 43.32 19.21
N LEU A 963 -25.41 43.70 18.69
CA LEU A 963 -24.14 43.07 19.08
C LEU A 963 -23.65 43.52 20.46
N ARG A 964 -23.98 44.76 20.90
CA ARG A 964 -23.80 45.19 22.29
C ARG A 964 -24.70 44.42 23.26
N GLU A 965 -25.97 44.20 22.90
CA GLU A 965 -26.94 43.43 23.68
C GLU A 965 -26.47 41.98 23.90
N LYS A 966 -26.07 41.27 22.83
CA LYS A 966 -25.56 39.90 22.95
C LYS A 966 -24.25 39.81 23.74
N LYS A 967 -23.38 40.83 23.70
CA LYS A 967 -22.21 40.92 24.59
C LYS A 967 -22.61 41.12 26.05
N ALA A 968 -23.69 41.87 26.33
CA ALA A 968 -24.23 42.06 27.68
C ALA A 968 -24.90 40.78 28.24
N GLU A 969 -25.67 40.05 27.43
CA GLU A 969 -26.19 38.72 27.80
C GLU A 969 -25.07 37.75 28.17
N LYS A 970 -24.01 37.68 27.34
CA LYS A 970 -22.84 36.81 27.57
C LYS A 970 -22.10 37.19 28.86
N LYS A 971 -22.00 38.49 29.19
CA LYS A 971 -21.48 38.99 30.48
C LYS A 971 -22.36 38.56 31.66
N LYS A 972 -23.69 38.73 31.56
CA LYS A 972 -24.64 38.29 32.60
C LYS A 972 -24.55 36.78 32.83
N LYS A 973 -24.58 35.96 31.77
CA LYS A 973 -24.42 34.49 31.89
C LYS A 973 -23.08 34.09 32.51
N LYS A 974 -21.96 34.69 32.10
CA LYS A 974 -20.64 34.35 32.66
C LYS A 974 -20.51 34.76 34.14
N HIS A 975 -21.20 35.81 34.58
CA HIS A 975 -21.24 36.21 36.00
C HIS A 975 -22.22 35.38 36.84
N ALA A 976 -23.25 34.79 36.22
CA ALA A 976 -24.14 33.80 36.83
C ALA A 976 -23.59 32.35 36.81
N LEU A 977 -22.44 32.14 36.15
CA LEU A 977 -21.65 30.90 36.15
C LEU A 977 -20.35 31.04 36.98
N SER A 978 -20.15 32.18 37.64
CA SER A 978 -19.07 32.45 38.60
C SER A 978 -19.62 32.87 39.97
N LYS A 979 -20.87 32.49 40.24
CA LYS A 979 -21.59 32.51 41.51
C LYS A 979 -22.16 31.12 41.72
#